data_AF-A0A7C6Y4P9-F1
#
_entry.id   AF-A0A7C6Y4P9-F1
#
_cell.length_a   1.000
_cell.length_b   1.000
_cell.length_c   1.000
_cell.angle_alpha   90.00
_cell.angle_beta   90.00
_cell.angle_gamma   90.00
#
_symmetry.space_group_name_H-M   'P 1'
#
loop_
_entity.id
_entity.type
_entity.pdbx_description
1 polymer ?
#
loop_
_entity_poly.entity_id
_entity_poly.type
_entity_poly.pdbx_seq_one_letter_code
_entity_poly.pdbx_strand_id
1 'polypeptide(L)'
;MSENKKFILSKEPFIRKADHNENTTVMMRDFMIALFPLIIFAWVKNGLIPYLNDATNFFGMLYPLLLVLVGGLSAFLFEFLWYKFLIKKEDVKISLSKSYPLIPGILLGMIVPLATPLWLVVIGVFFATVIGKLLFGGFGNNIFNPALIGYLFLTYAYFNVITGDNALIGASGFFNAKEVADAITTATPMTIFANDRAGAVNQILENYSLWDMFLGMKPGSLAETSVLLCLISLVYLIVRKTINWRIPVIYLGTVFVLTYIIGAFNGYAGTLNYALFGLLNGGLVFGAVFMATEPVTSPRTPNGKIIYAFGLGVLTILFRFASSMSEGVATSILILNMFTALIERISTKLRVEPNKIKVAVNYVVIGLLLSGISVFAVVKNVPTEIVTPEIVVEVSVYEQDFDTLNFKYTLTVDGEEVIVETDQSYKILNISNPEFKANEYKDAISEAISKKKMTLYILEHLETDDEIILYVNTKGFAVNMTATITFNNDFEMTSYSVDTRNESYQHYGGWNGKHPDEEVPNQIIENQTDLDQVQVVTGATITSNALVDAARLALDYVEYLENLTTIKLVNSYQNLENFNFIYLFRNADGKFKVEADQDGNLLTTVNEDIKAEVEEAVSENLLEEYIVGAGAEANSIVVKTKGYGNNPALESTITYDPDTLKITGFKTNTESETYQYSQSWTGEEPGQVMP
;
A
#
# COMPACT_ATOMS: atom_id res chain seq x y z
N MET A 1 -27.90 43.30 75.58
CA MET A 1 -27.98 42.11 74.71
C MET A 1 -28.92 42.43 73.57
N SER A 2 -28.41 42.85 72.42
CA SER A 2 -29.20 42.95 71.17
C SER A 2 -28.85 41.75 70.31
N GLU A 3 -29.73 40.75 70.28
CA GLU A 3 -29.60 39.64 69.34
C GLU A 3 -29.84 40.16 67.93
N ASN A 4 -28.77 40.27 67.14
CA ASN A 4 -28.84 40.47 65.70
C ASN A 4 -29.49 39.25 65.04
N LYS A 5 -30.82 39.26 64.90
CA LYS A 5 -31.53 38.29 64.06
C LYS A 5 -31.15 38.53 62.59
N LYS A 6 -30.27 37.69 62.05
CA LYS A 6 -29.98 37.64 60.62
C LYS A 6 -31.19 37.06 59.88
N PHE A 7 -31.96 37.92 59.22
CA PHE A 7 -32.98 37.48 58.28
C PHE A 7 -32.30 36.98 56.99
N ILE A 8 -32.47 35.68 56.69
CA ILE A 8 -32.02 35.10 55.42
C ILE A 8 -33.14 35.33 54.42
N LEU A 9 -32.98 36.33 53.54
CA LEU A 9 -33.79 36.46 52.33
C LEU A 9 -33.33 35.37 51.35
N SER A 10 -33.83 34.14 51.49
CA SER A 10 -33.62 33.11 50.48
C SER A 10 -34.62 33.32 49.34
N LYS A 11 -34.13 33.39 48.10
CA LYS A 11 -35.00 33.12 46.94
C LYS A 11 -35.61 31.74 47.13
N GLU A 12 -36.91 31.61 46.87
CA GLU A 12 -37.60 30.33 46.83
C GLU A 12 -36.76 29.35 45.98
N PRO A 13 -36.18 28.28 46.57
CA PRO A 13 -35.52 27.27 45.76
C PRO A 13 -36.60 26.65 44.86
N PHE A 14 -36.29 26.41 43.58
CA PHE A 14 -37.18 25.69 42.68
C PHE A 14 -37.27 24.22 43.11
N ILE A 15 -38.11 23.92 44.10
CA ILE A 15 -38.28 22.58 44.72
C ILE A 15 -38.60 21.52 43.64
N ARG A 16 -39.41 21.89 42.63
CA ARG A 16 -39.85 20.97 41.56
C ARG A 16 -38.75 20.36 40.69
N LYS A 17 -37.55 20.97 40.60
CA LYS A 17 -36.48 20.44 39.75
C LYS A 17 -35.71 19.28 40.42
N ALA A 18 -35.75 19.22 41.76
CA ALA A 18 -35.20 18.10 42.53
C ALA A 18 -36.14 16.88 42.52
N ASP A 19 -37.46 17.10 42.38
CA ASP A 19 -38.50 16.06 42.47
C ASP A 19 -38.53 15.08 41.29
N HIS A 20 -37.82 15.33 40.19
CA HIS A 20 -37.80 14.46 39.00
C HIS A 20 -36.53 13.61 38.85
N ASN A 21 -35.60 13.66 39.81
CA ASN A 21 -34.33 12.91 39.76
C ASN A 21 -33.47 13.17 38.50
N GLU A 22 -33.71 14.25 37.76
CA GLU A 22 -32.98 14.63 36.54
C GLU A 22 -31.71 15.44 36.88
N ASN A 23 -30.74 14.79 37.55
CA ASN A 23 -29.46 15.39 37.93
C ASN A 23 -28.31 14.92 37.01
N THR A 24 -27.26 15.74 36.90
CA THR A 24 -26.04 15.41 36.12
C THR A 24 -25.43 14.07 36.55
N THR A 25 -25.50 13.73 37.84
CA THR A 25 -25.04 12.44 38.36
C THR A 25 -25.83 11.26 37.81
N VAL A 26 -27.14 11.40 37.64
CA VAL A 26 -27.99 10.36 37.05
C VAL A 26 -27.66 10.22 35.57
N MET A 27 -27.51 11.33 34.85
CA MET A 27 -27.09 11.35 33.45
C MET A 27 -25.75 10.65 33.24
N MET A 28 -24.74 10.96 34.05
CA MET A 28 -23.41 10.35 33.92
C MET A 28 -23.37 8.89 34.35
N ARG A 29 -24.15 8.51 35.37
CA ARG A 29 -24.29 7.11 35.75
C ARG A 29 -24.96 6.30 34.65
N ASP A 30 -26.05 6.80 34.08
CA ASP A 30 -26.78 6.11 33.03
C ASP A 30 -25.92 5.98 31.76
N PHE A 31 -25.09 7.00 31.44
CA PHE A 31 -24.05 6.93 30.42
C PHE A 31 -23.03 5.80 30.67
N MET A 32 -22.49 5.70 31.89
CA MET A 32 -21.55 4.64 32.27
C MET A 32 -22.17 3.25 32.22
N ILE A 33 -23.43 3.11 32.64
CA ILE A 33 -24.19 1.85 32.53
C ILE A 33 -24.34 1.44 31.07
N ALA A 34 -24.62 2.38 30.17
CA ALA A 34 -24.75 2.12 28.74
C ALA A 34 -23.42 1.73 28.08
N LEU A 35 -22.29 2.21 28.61
CA LEU A 35 -20.96 1.90 28.09
C LEU A 35 -20.42 0.54 28.59
N PHE A 36 -20.86 0.09 29.76
CA PHE A 36 -20.34 -1.11 30.40
C PHE A 36 -20.47 -2.39 29.54
N PRO A 37 -21.63 -2.72 28.93
CA PRO A 37 -21.76 -3.88 28.05
C PRO A 37 -20.81 -3.85 26.85
N LEU A 38 -20.53 -2.66 26.30
CA LEU A 38 -19.60 -2.49 25.18
C LEU A 38 -18.16 -2.80 25.59
N ILE A 39 -17.74 -2.34 26.78
CA ILE A 39 -16.41 -2.65 27.32
C ILE A 39 -16.24 -4.16 27.51
N ILE A 40 -17.26 -4.83 28.06
CA ILE A 40 -17.22 -6.28 28.28
C ILE A 40 -17.17 -7.02 26.94
N PHE A 41 -18.00 -6.63 25.96
CA PHE A 41 -17.98 -7.26 24.64
C PHE A 41 -16.63 -7.06 23.94
N ALA A 42 -16.08 -5.84 23.97
CA ALA A 42 -14.79 -5.54 23.38
C ALA A 42 -13.65 -6.36 24.01
N TRP A 43 -13.71 -6.59 25.33
CA TRP A 43 -12.79 -7.48 26.04
C TRP A 43 -12.97 -8.95 25.63
N VAL A 44 -14.21 -9.44 25.56
CA VAL A 44 -14.48 -10.81 25.14
C VAL A 44 -13.96 -11.04 23.72
N LYS A 45 -14.28 -10.15 22.79
CA LYS A 45 -13.92 -10.26 21.37
C LYS A 45 -12.41 -10.13 21.12
N ASN A 46 -11.76 -9.11 21.68
CA ASN A 46 -10.35 -8.81 21.37
C ASN A 46 -9.34 -9.38 22.37
N GLY A 47 -9.79 -9.87 23.53
CA GLY A 47 -8.92 -10.41 24.57
C GLY A 47 -9.22 -11.88 24.87
N LEU A 48 -10.43 -12.20 25.31
CA LEU A 48 -10.79 -13.55 25.75
C LEU A 48 -10.79 -14.57 24.61
N ILE A 49 -11.40 -14.24 23.46
CA ILE A 49 -11.46 -15.15 22.31
C ILE A 49 -10.05 -15.46 21.78
N PRO A 50 -9.17 -14.48 21.53
CA PRO A 50 -7.78 -14.77 21.13
C PRO A 50 -7.04 -15.64 22.14
N TYR A 51 -7.28 -15.44 23.45
CA TYR A 51 -6.66 -16.24 24.50
C TYR A 51 -7.16 -17.69 24.50
N LEU A 52 -8.47 -17.90 24.32
CA LEU A 52 -9.06 -19.24 24.23
C LEU A 52 -8.64 -20.02 22.97
N ASN A 53 -8.15 -19.33 21.93
CA ASN A 53 -7.62 -19.93 20.70
C ASN A 53 -6.09 -20.01 20.70
N ASP A 54 -5.44 -19.88 21.86
CA ASP A 54 -3.97 -19.91 22.02
C ASP A 54 -3.20 -18.89 21.15
N ALA A 55 -3.88 -17.83 20.68
CA ALA A 55 -3.28 -16.79 19.85
C ALA A 55 -2.60 -15.69 20.68
N THR A 56 -2.91 -15.56 21.98
CA THR A 56 -2.29 -14.56 22.85
C THR A 56 -2.06 -15.05 24.28
N ASN A 57 -1.21 -14.35 25.01
CA ASN A 57 -0.89 -14.63 26.41
C ASN A 57 -1.96 -14.10 27.37
N PHE A 58 -1.90 -14.50 28.64
CA PHE A 58 -2.78 -13.97 29.70
C PHE A 58 -2.79 -12.43 29.77
N PHE A 59 -1.65 -11.80 29.50
CA PHE A 59 -1.57 -10.33 29.44
C PHE A 59 -2.36 -9.74 28.27
N GLY A 60 -2.33 -10.38 27.10
CA GLY A 60 -3.12 -9.99 25.93
C GLY A 60 -4.62 -10.15 26.17
N MET A 61 -5.02 -11.19 26.90
CA MET A 61 -6.41 -11.36 27.34
C MET A 61 -6.91 -10.14 28.11
N LEU A 62 -6.11 -9.58 29.01
CA LEU A 62 -6.50 -8.44 29.85
C LEU A 62 -6.32 -7.08 29.18
N TYR A 63 -5.58 -7.02 28.06
CA TYR A 63 -5.15 -5.76 27.46
C TYR A 63 -6.28 -4.79 27.07
N PRO A 64 -7.41 -5.23 26.47
CA PRO A 64 -8.55 -4.34 26.22
C PRO A 64 -9.08 -3.65 27.47
N LEU A 65 -9.13 -4.36 28.60
CA LEU A 65 -9.54 -3.79 29.88
C LEU A 65 -8.47 -2.85 30.43
N LEU A 66 -7.18 -3.16 30.24
CA LEU A 66 -6.08 -2.29 30.64
C LEU A 66 -6.10 -0.95 29.90
N LEU A 67 -6.40 -0.92 28.59
CA LEU A 67 -6.56 0.33 27.83
C LEU A 67 -7.60 1.26 28.47
N VAL A 68 -8.77 0.71 28.80
CA VAL A 68 -9.87 1.45 29.42
C VAL A 68 -9.55 1.86 30.86
N LEU A 69 -8.96 0.94 31.64
CA LEU A 69 -8.65 1.15 33.06
C LEU A 69 -7.52 2.16 33.24
N VAL A 70 -6.41 2.00 32.51
CA VAL A 70 -5.29 2.95 32.51
C VAL A 70 -5.78 4.30 32.02
N GLY A 71 -6.57 4.34 30.95
CA GLY A 71 -7.15 5.59 30.46
C GLY A 71 -7.95 6.32 31.54
N GLY A 72 -8.91 5.64 32.17
CA GLY A 72 -9.73 6.19 33.24
C GLY A 72 -8.92 6.64 34.47
N LEU A 73 -8.02 5.79 34.97
CA LEU A 73 -7.21 6.09 36.16
C LEU A 73 -6.24 7.25 35.90
N SER A 74 -5.62 7.33 34.72
CA SER A 74 -4.76 8.46 34.35
C SER A 74 -5.55 9.77 34.30
N ALA A 75 -6.78 9.75 33.79
CA ALA A 75 -7.63 10.94 33.74
C ALA A 75 -7.99 11.42 35.15
N PHE A 76 -8.33 10.48 36.05
CA PHE A 76 -8.52 10.77 37.47
C PHE A 76 -7.27 11.35 38.12
N LEU A 77 -6.10 10.75 37.86
CA LEU A 77 -4.84 11.20 38.42
C LEU A 77 -4.51 12.64 37.97
N PHE A 78 -4.55 12.93 36.66
CA PHE A 78 -4.24 14.27 36.17
C PHE A 78 -5.20 15.33 36.72
N GLU A 79 -6.48 15.01 36.82
CA GLU A 79 -7.45 15.94 37.37
C GLU A 79 -7.29 16.15 38.88
N PHE A 80 -6.97 15.09 39.63
CA PHE A 80 -6.60 15.18 41.04
C PHE A 80 -5.37 16.07 41.24
N LEU A 81 -4.31 15.86 40.45
CA LEU A 81 -3.09 16.67 40.49
C LEU A 81 -3.37 18.12 40.17
N TRP A 82 -4.21 18.40 39.16
CA TRP A 82 -4.60 19.75 38.77
C TRP A 82 -5.34 20.49 39.90
N TYR A 83 -6.35 19.88 40.49
CA TYR A 83 -7.12 20.53 41.56
C TYR A 83 -6.33 20.67 42.86
N LYS A 84 -5.49 19.68 43.21
CA LYS A 84 -4.70 19.70 44.44
C LYS A 84 -3.52 20.66 44.36
N PHE A 85 -2.76 20.65 43.26
CA PHE A 85 -1.47 21.34 43.20
C PHE A 85 -1.50 22.65 42.40
N LEU A 86 -2.22 22.70 41.27
CA LEU A 86 -2.27 23.93 40.46
C LEU A 86 -3.34 24.90 40.98
N ILE A 87 -4.59 24.45 41.08
CA ILE A 87 -5.70 25.32 41.49
C ILE A 87 -5.77 25.45 43.02
N LYS A 88 -5.19 24.50 43.75
CA LYS A 88 -5.17 24.46 45.23
C LYS A 88 -6.58 24.61 45.84
N LYS A 89 -7.54 23.86 45.31
CA LYS A 89 -8.90 23.85 45.87
C LYS A 89 -8.90 23.24 47.26
N GLU A 90 -9.62 23.89 48.20
CA GLU A 90 -9.77 23.42 49.58
C GLU A 90 -10.40 22.01 49.63
N ASP A 91 -11.50 21.81 48.89
CA ASP A 91 -12.20 20.52 48.81
C ASP A 91 -12.01 19.81 47.45
N VAL A 92 -10.88 19.14 47.30
CA VAL A 92 -10.55 18.35 46.09
C VAL A 92 -11.56 17.23 45.87
N LYS A 93 -12.00 16.53 46.92
CA LYS A 93 -12.93 15.38 46.84
C LYS A 93 -14.29 15.79 46.25
N ILE A 94 -14.83 16.93 46.69
CA ILE A 94 -16.10 17.45 46.18
C ILE A 94 -15.95 17.84 44.71
N SER A 95 -14.84 18.51 44.36
CA SER A 95 -14.58 18.93 42.98
C SER A 95 -14.47 17.74 42.02
N LEU A 96 -13.75 16.69 42.39
CA LEU A 96 -13.62 15.47 41.59
C LEU A 96 -14.96 14.74 41.41
N SER A 97 -15.78 14.66 42.46
CA SER A 97 -17.09 13.99 42.38
C SER A 97 -18.06 14.64 41.40
N LYS A 98 -17.91 15.94 41.13
CA LYS A 98 -18.77 16.72 40.22
C LYS A 98 -18.23 16.84 38.81
N SER A 99 -16.94 16.53 38.62
CA SER A 99 -16.27 16.74 37.34
C SER A 99 -16.20 15.47 36.48
N TYR A 100 -16.53 14.30 37.05
CA TYR A 100 -16.57 13.01 36.34
C TYR A 100 -15.26 12.71 35.57
N PRO A 101 -14.11 12.72 36.25
CA PRO A 101 -12.79 12.65 35.62
C PRO A 101 -12.50 11.37 34.81
N LEU A 102 -13.15 10.25 35.15
CA LEU A 102 -12.87 8.96 34.49
C LEU A 102 -13.32 8.93 33.03
N ILE A 103 -14.37 9.68 32.67
CA ILE A 103 -15.08 9.52 31.39
C ILE A 103 -14.18 9.82 30.18
N PRO A 104 -13.45 10.96 30.10
CA PRO A 104 -12.57 11.23 28.97
C PRO A 104 -11.52 10.14 28.74
N GLY A 105 -10.95 9.60 29.82
CA GLY A 105 -9.93 8.56 29.76
C GLY A 105 -10.48 7.21 29.32
N ILE A 106 -11.64 6.82 29.84
CA ILE A 106 -12.34 5.59 29.43
C ILE A 106 -12.72 5.67 27.96
N LEU A 107 -13.29 6.80 27.51
CA LEU A 107 -13.66 6.99 26.11
C LEU A 107 -12.44 6.99 25.18
N LEU A 108 -11.32 7.60 25.59
CA LEU A 108 -10.08 7.56 24.82
C LEU A 108 -9.56 6.12 24.70
N GLY A 109 -9.53 5.36 25.80
CA GLY A 109 -9.13 3.95 25.79
C GLY A 109 -10.01 3.07 24.90
N MET A 110 -11.27 3.45 24.68
CA MET A 110 -12.17 2.74 23.77
C MET A 110 -11.91 3.01 22.29
N ILE A 111 -11.44 4.21 21.92
CA ILE A 111 -11.31 4.61 20.50
C ILE A 111 -9.89 4.45 19.94
N VAL A 112 -8.88 4.31 20.80
CA VAL A 112 -7.52 4.04 20.32
C VAL A 112 -7.42 2.63 19.71
N PRO A 113 -6.49 2.42 18.75
CA PRO A 113 -6.21 1.08 18.23
C PRO A 113 -5.82 0.10 19.35
N LEU A 114 -6.15 -1.18 19.17
CA LEU A 114 -5.92 -2.23 20.17
C LEU A 114 -4.43 -2.40 20.51
N ALA A 115 -3.54 -2.24 19.54
CA ALA A 115 -2.09 -2.37 19.73
C ALA A 115 -1.45 -1.16 20.45
N THR A 116 -2.20 -0.09 20.72
CA THR A 116 -1.67 1.16 21.30
C THR A 116 -0.97 0.90 22.65
N PRO A 117 0.32 1.23 22.80
CA PRO A 117 1.03 1.06 24.07
C PRO A 117 0.40 1.85 25.23
N LEU A 118 0.34 1.24 26.41
CA LEU A 118 -0.31 1.85 27.59
C LEU A 118 0.29 3.21 27.97
N TRP A 119 1.60 3.41 27.82
CA TRP A 119 2.25 4.70 28.11
C TRP A 119 1.74 5.81 27.18
N LEU A 120 1.41 5.47 25.93
CA LEU A 120 0.91 6.41 24.95
C LEU A 120 -0.55 6.77 25.22
N VAL A 121 -1.34 5.82 25.75
CA VAL A 121 -2.68 6.11 26.30
C VAL A 121 -2.59 7.16 27.40
N VAL A 122 -1.63 7.05 28.33
CA VAL A 122 -1.42 8.06 29.39
C VAL A 122 -1.16 9.45 28.80
N ILE A 123 -0.33 9.55 27.76
CA ILE A 123 -0.07 10.82 27.06
C ILE A 123 -1.34 11.35 26.38
N GLY A 124 -2.08 10.51 25.67
CA GLY A 124 -3.36 10.92 25.06
C GLY A 124 -4.34 11.43 26.11
N VAL A 125 -4.42 10.78 27.26
CA VAL A 125 -5.27 11.19 28.37
C VAL A 125 -4.83 12.49 29.03
N PHE A 126 -3.52 12.78 29.06
CA PHE A 126 -3.02 14.09 29.47
C PHE A 126 -3.58 15.19 28.56
N PHE A 127 -3.48 15.03 27.24
CA PHE A 127 -4.04 15.99 26.28
C PHE A 127 -5.57 16.08 26.39
N ALA A 128 -6.26 14.94 26.52
CA ALA A 128 -7.70 14.96 26.71
C ALA A 128 -8.11 15.72 27.97
N THR A 129 -7.50 15.39 29.12
CA THR A 129 -7.96 15.89 30.42
C THR A 129 -7.42 17.28 30.70
N VAL A 130 -6.11 17.49 30.58
CA VAL A 130 -5.48 18.77 30.92
C VAL A 130 -5.81 19.82 29.87
N ILE A 131 -5.49 19.54 28.60
CA ILE A 131 -5.66 20.50 27.51
C ILE A 131 -7.14 20.60 27.10
N GLY A 132 -7.80 19.47 26.88
CA GLY A 132 -9.17 19.43 26.35
C GLY A 132 -10.26 19.81 27.35
N LYS A 133 -10.01 19.72 28.66
CA LYS A 133 -11.02 19.95 29.70
C LYS A 133 -10.60 20.97 30.75
N LEU A 134 -9.43 20.81 31.37
CA LEU A 134 -9.08 21.58 32.57
C LEU A 134 -8.62 23.00 32.26
N LEU A 135 -7.91 23.22 31.16
CA LEU A 135 -7.53 24.58 30.71
C LEU A 135 -8.74 25.49 30.47
N PHE A 136 -9.87 24.93 30.05
CA PHE A 136 -11.11 25.68 29.83
C PHE A 136 -11.94 25.87 31.11
N GLY A 137 -11.44 25.48 32.28
CA GLY A 137 -12.12 25.64 33.56
C GLY A 137 -12.88 24.40 34.03
N GLY A 138 -12.64 23.23 33.44
CA GLY A 138 -13.15 21.93 33.90
C GLY A 138 -14.51 21.53 33.33
N PHE A 139 -15.18 20.60 34.02
CA PHE A 139 -16.44 20.01 33.56
C PHE A 139 -17.54 21.06 33.31
N GLY A 140 -18.13 21.04 32.12
CA GLY A 140 -19.19 21.97 31.71
C GLY A 140 -18.70 23.23 31.00
N ASN A 141 -17.38 23.47 30.97
CA ASN A 141 -16.76 24.59 30.28
C ASN A 141 -15.89 24.16 29.08
N ASN A 142 -15.77 22.86 28.82
CA ASN A 142 -15.01 22.35 27.68
C ASN A 142 -15.70 22.72 26.36
N ILE A 143 -14.95 23.39 25.48
CA ILE A 143 -15.42 23.79 24.14
C ILE A 143 -15.48 22.58 23.21
N PHE A 144 -14.55 21.64 23.42
CA PHE A 144 -14.35 20.45 22.60
C PHE A 144 -14.62 19.19 23.40
N ASN A 145 -14.85 18.08 22.69
CA ASN A 145 -14.94 16.78 23.34
C ASN A 145 -13.54 16.40 23.81
N PRO A 146 -13.29 16.25 25.13
CA PRO A 146 -11.94 16.10 25.64
C PRO A 146 -11.27 14.80 25.16
N ALA A 147 -12.00 13.68 25.13
CA ALA A 147 -11.46 12.39 24.69
C ALA A 147 -10.97 12.44 23.23
N LEU A 148 -11.74 13.11 22.36
CA LEU A 148 -11.38 13.27 20.95
C LEU A 148 -10.15 14.14 20.73
N ILE A 149 -9.91 15.15 21.59
CA ILE A 149 -8.65 15.94 21.54
C ILE A 149 -7.45 15.03 21.78
N GLY A 150 -7.51 14.20 22.83
CA GLY A 150 -6.44 13.26 23.13
C GLY A 150 -6.24 12.25 22.01
N TYR A 151 -7.32 11.73 21.45
CA TYR A 151 -7.26 10.80 20.32
C TYR A 151 -6.65 11.42 19.08
N LEU A 152 -7.10 12.59 18.61
CA LEU A 152 -6.50 13.25 17.45
C LEU A 152 -5.03 13.59 17.68
N PHE A 153 -4.65 14.02 18.89
CA PHE A 153 -3.25 14.23 19.21
C PHE A 153 -2.43 12.95 18.98
N LEU A 154 -2.90 11.81 19.48
CA LEU A 154 -2.23 10.51 19.23
C LEU A 154 -2.21 10.14 17.75
N THR A 155 -3.34 10.30 17.04
CA THR A 155 -3.46 9.96 15.63
C THR A 155 -2.51 10.77 14.75
N TYR A 156 -2.29 12.06 15.05
CA TYR A 156 -1.41 12.90 14.24
C TYR A 156 0.05 12.89 14.71
N ALA A 157 0.31 12.90 16.02
CA ALA A 157 1.67 12.96 16.54
C ALA A 157 2.35 11.59 16.62
N TYR A 158 1.58 10.50 16.74
CA TYR A 158 2.09 9.14 16.98
C TYR A 158 1.45 8.09 16.06
N PHE A 159 1.05 8.47 14.84
CA PHE A 159 0.36 7.59 13.88
C PHE A 159 1.02 6.21 13.73
N ASN A 160 2.33 6.18 13.44
CA ASN A 160 3.08 4.93 13.20
C ASN A 160 3.15 4.04 14.45
N VAL A 161 3.08 4.61 15.65
CA VAL A 161 3.16 3.85 16.90
C VAL A 161 1.80 3.23 17.25
N ILE A 162 0.71 3.97 17.03
CA ILE A 162 -0.64 3.44 17.31
C ILE A 162 -1.11 2.44 16.25
N THR A 163 -0.57 2.50 15.03
CA THR A 163 -0.88 1.57 13.94
C THR A 163 0.11 0.43 13.79
N GLY A 164 1.22 0.46 14.54
CA GLY A 164 2.25 -0.57 14.50
C GLY A 164 1.95 -1.81 15.34
N ASP A 165 2.92 -2.72 15.35
CA ASP A 165 2.83 -4.00 16.04
C ASP A 165 3.10 -3.87 17.54
N ASN A 166 2.36 -4.66 18.32
CA ASN A 166 2.55 -4.81 19.75
C ASN A 166 2.81 -6.28 20.08
N ALA A 167 4.10 -6.64 20.02
CA ALA A 167 4.59 -7.99 20.26
C ALA A 167 4.22 -8.56 21.64
N LEU A 168 3.98 -7.71 22.66
CA LEU A 168 3.61 -8.16 24.01
C LEU A 168 2.26 -8.89 24.05
N ILE A 169 1.39 -8.59 23.09
CA ILE A 169 0.03 -9.13 23.03
C ILE A 169 -0.27 -9.81 21.69
N GLY A 170 0.68 -9.83 20.75
CA GLY A 170 0.52 -10.39 19.41
C GLY A 170 -0.43 -9.60 18.50
N ALA A 171 -0.76 -8.35 18.84
CA ALA A 171 -1.70 -7.51 18.09
C ALA A 171 -0.97 -6.54 17.15
N SER A 172 -1.61 -6.12 16.06
CA SER A 172 -1.08 -5.13 15.11
C SER A 172 -2.12 -4.07 14.82
N GLY A 173 -1.82 -2.80 15.12
CA GLY A 173 -2.76 -1.69 14.96
C GLY A 173 -4.16 -1.96 15.56
N PHE A 174 -5.13 -2.22 14.69
CA PHE A 174 -6.53 -2.50 15.04
C PHE A 174 -6.88 -4.00 15.13
N PHE A 175 -5.96 -4.88 14.75
CA PHE A 175 -6.13 -6.33 14.71
C PHE A 175 -5.74 -6.96 16.04
N ASN A 176 -6.55 -7.90 16.51
CA ASN A 176 -6.18 -8.74 17.64
C ASN A 176 -5.27 -9.91 17.22
N ALA A 177 -4.70 -10.60 18.18
CA ALA A 177 -3.70 -11.63 17.90
C ALA A 177 -4.19 -12.79 17.04
N LYS A 178 -5.47 -13.15 17.15
CA LYS A 178 -6.07 -14.16 16.28
C LYS A 178 -6.20 -13.65 14.85
N GLU A 179 -6.70 -12.43 14.68
CA GLU A 179 -6.87 -11.82 13.35
C GLU A 179 -5.53 -11.62 12.63
N VAL A 180 -4.43 -11.40 13.38
CA VAL A 180 -3.06 -11.37 12.84
C VAL A 180 -2.59 -12.76 12.43
N ALA A 181 -2.87 -13.80 13.24
CA ALA A 181 -2.45 -15.17 12.97
C ALA A 181 -3.19 -15.82 11.77
N ASP A 182 -4.45 -15.44 11.54
CA ASP A 182 -5.30 -15.99 10.48
C ASP A 182 -4.93 -15.47 9.06
N ALA A 183 -3.80 -14.77 8.89
CA ALA A 183 -3.22 -14.32 7.62
C ALA A 183 -4.17 -13.52 6.69
N ILE A 184 -5.21 -12.88 7.25
CA ILE A 184 -6.02 -11.92 6.51
C ILE A 184 -5.19 -10.65 6.35
N THR A 185 -4.96 -10.26 5.10
CA THR A 185 -4.29 -9.02 4.66
C THR A 185 -4.38 -7.90 5.71
N THR A 186 -3.24 -7.31 6.11
CA THR A 186 -3.05 -6.35 7.24
C THR A 186 -3.88 -5.05 7.16
N ALA A 187 -4.84 -4.95 6.24
CA ALA A 187 -5.70 -3.80 6.05
C ALA A 187 -7.09 -4.05 6.67
N THR A 188 -7.51 -3.20 7.61
CA THR A 188 -8.87 -3.20 8.15
C THR A 188 -9.91 -2.98 7.04
N PRO A 189 -11.18 -3.38 7.23
CA PRO A 189 -12.25 -3.10 6.26
C PRO A 189 -12.32 -1.62 5.84
N MET A 190 -12.00 -0.69 6.76
CA MET A 190 -12.00 0.74 6.46
C MET A 190 -10.77 1.20 5.66
N THR A 191 -9.60 0.58 5.86
CA THR A 191 -8.41 0.91 5.07
C THR A 191 -8.47 0.32 3.67
N ILE A 192 -9.05 -0.88 3.50
CA ILE A 192 -9.31 -1.45 2.17
C ILE A 192 -10.26 -0.53 1.40
N PHE A 193 -11.35 -0.09 2.04
CA PHE A 193 -12.28 0.86 1.45
C PHE A 193 -11.66 2.23 1.13
N ALA A 194 -10.72 2.72 1.94
CA ALA A 194 -10.04 3.98 1.68
C ALA A 194 -9.11 3.91 0.44
N ASN A 195 -8.56 2.73 0.15
CA ASN A 195 -7.71 2.49 -1.02
C ASN A 195 -8.53 2.35 -2.31
N ASP A 196 -9.60 1.56 -2.28
CA ASP A 196 -10.53 1.43 -3.40
C ASP A 196 -11.97 1.67 -2.94
N ARG A 197 -12.49 2.85 -3.30
CA ARG A 197 -13.85 3.31 -2.95
C ARG A 197 -14.91 2.86 -3.96
N ALA A 198 -14.51 2.25 -5.08
CA ALA A 198 -15.41 1.83 -6.16
C ALA A 198 -15.63 0.31 -6.16
N GLY A 199 -14.60 -0.51 -6.01
CA GLY A 199 -14.71 -1.98 -6.11
C GLY A 199 -14.64 -2.74 -4.78
N ALA A 200 -13.96 -2.18 -3.77
CA ALA A 200 -13.57 -2.94 -2.58
C ALA A 200 -14.74 -3.45 -1.73
N VAL A 201 -15.92 -2.84 -1.81
CA VAL A 201 -17.04 -3.23 -0.94
C VAL A 201 -17.44 -4.68 -1.18
N ASN A 202 -17.39 -5.17 -2.43
CA ASN A 202 -17.68 -6.58 -2.72
C ASN A 202 -16.64 -7.52 -2.10
N GLN A 203 -15.34 -7.20 -2.26
CA GLN A 203 -14.24 -7.96 -1.65
C GLN A 203 -14.30 -7.98 -0.13
N ILE A 204 -14.72 -6.88 0.49
CA ILE A 204 -14.87 -6.80 1.94
C ILE A 204 -16.08 -7.61 2.40
N LEU A 205 -17.18 -7.61 1.64
CA LEU A 205 -18.39 -8.37 1.98
C LEU A 205 -18.22 -9.88 1.82
N GLU A 206 -17.30 -10.32 0.95
CA GLU A 206 -16.90 -11.73 0.86
C GLU A 206 -16.17 -12.18 2.13
N ASN A 207 -15.32 -11.32 2.70
CA ASN A 207 -14.54 -11.62 3.91
C ASN A 207 -15.30 -11.37 5.22
N TYR A 208 -16.18 -10.37 5.23
CA TYR A 208 -16.97 -9.95 6.38
C TYR A 208 -18.41 -9.68 5.97
N SER A 209 -19.31 -10.60 6.31
CA SER A 209 -20.74 -10.40 6.10
C SER A 209 -21.24 -9.15 6.85
N LEU A 210 -22.26 -8.47 6.31
CA LEU A 210 -22.93 -7.36 7.00
C LEU A 210 -23.41 -7.76 8.41
N TRP A 211 -23.79 -9.02 8.59
CA TRP A 211 -24.17 -9.55 9.90
C TRP A 211 -23.00 -9.60 10.88
N ASP A 212 -21.82 -10.02 10.42
CA ASP A 212 -20.61 -10.03 11.24
C ASP A 212 -20.16 -8.62 11.59
N MET A 213 -20.29 -7.67 10.65
CA MET A 213 -20.04 -6.26 10.92
C MET A 213 -21.05 -5.65 11.91
N PHE A 214 -22.32 -6.06 11.85
CA PHE A 214 -23.38 -5.59 12.75
C PHE A 214 -23.19 -6.10 14.18
N LEU A 215 -22.82 -7.37 14.32
CA LEU A 215 -22.41 -7.97 15.60
C LEU A 215 -21.05 -7.43 16.06
N GLY A 216 -20.23 -7.02 15.09
CA GLY A 216 -18.89 -6.42 15.17
C GLY A 216 -17.75 -7.42 15.42
N MET A 217 -17.89 -8.60 14.80
CA MET A 217 -16.82 -9.58 14.59
C MET A 217 -15.90 -9.17 13.43
N LYS A 218 -15.43 -7.92 13.45
CA LYS A 218 -14.50 -7.36 12.48
C LYS A 218 -13.29 -6.72 13.19
N PRO A 219 -12.13 -6.59 12.53
CA PRO A 219 -11.01 -5.80 13.05
C PRO A 219 -11.40 -4.32 13.21
N GLY A 220 -10.94 -3.67 14.29
CA GLY A 220 -11.30 -2.29 14.61
C GLY A 220 -10.93 -1.87 16.04
N SER A 221 -11.14 -0.59 16.38
CA SER A 221 -10.94 -0.12 17.76
C SER A 221 -11.93 -0.78 18.73
N LEU A 222 -11.70 -0.70 20.04
CA LEU A 222 -12.62 -1.30 21.04
C LEU A 222 -14.05 -0.74 20.94
N ALA A 223 -14.17 0.51 20.51
CA ALA A 223 -15.42 1.23 20.26
C ALA A 223 -16.18 0.72 19.01
N GLU A 224 -15.50 0.05 18.08
CA GLU A 224 -16.05 -0.42 16.81
C GLU A 224 -16.58 -1.86 16.86
N THR A 225 -16.51 -2.47 18.04
CA THR A 225 -16.70 -3.90 18.24
C THR A 225 -18.16 -4.35 18.16
N SER A 226 -19.17 -3.50 18.37
CA SER A 226 -20.56 -3.95 18.19
C SER A 226 -21.53 -2.81 17.94
N VAL A 227 -22.06 -2.75 16.71
CA VAL A 227 -23.10 -1.79 16.33
C VAL A 227 -24.40 -2.09 17.08
N LEU A 228 -24.75 -3.39 17.21
CA LEU A 228 -25.94 -3.82 17.95
C LEU A 228 -25.95 -3.27 19.38
N LEU A 229 -24.84 -3.42 20.12
CA LEU A 229 -24.76 -2.90 21.49
C LEU A 229 -24.81 -1.37 21.52
N CYS A 230 -24.19 -0.68 20.56
CA CYS A 230 -24.30 0.77 20.47
C CYS A 230 -25.76 1.23 20.25
N LEU A 231 -26.54 0.51 19.43
CA LEU A 231 -27.95 0.79 19.20
C LEU A 231 -28.82 0.48 20.42
N ILE A 232 -28.54 -0.61 21.15
CA ILE A 232 -29.22 -0.91 22.42
C ILE A 232 -28.94 0.19 23.44
N SER A 233 -27.69 0.65 23.53
CA SER A 233 -27.28 1.76 24.37
C SER A 233 -27.95 3.08 23.95
N LEU A 234 -28.09 3.33 22.64
CA LEU A 234 -28.83 4.48 22.13
C LEU A 234 -30.30 4.46 22.59
N VAL A 235 -31.00 3.33 22.43
CA VAL A 235 -32.39 3.17 22.87
C VAL A 235 -32.50 3.38 24.38
N TYR A 236 -31.62 2.75 25.16
CA TYR A 236 -31.58 2.92 26.60
C TYR A 236 -31.40 4.38 27.03
N LEU A 237 -30.43 5.10 26.45
CA LEU A 237 -30.15 6.50 26.78
C LEU A 237 -31.27 7.46 26.33
N ILE A 238 -31.99 7.14 25.25
CA ILE A 238 -33.18 7.90 24.82
C ILE A 238 -34.34 7.68 25.80
N VAL A 239 -34.62 6.44 26.21
CA VAL A 239 -35.68 6.11 27.16
C VAL A 239 -35.42 6.77 28.52
N ARG A 240 -34.16 6.77 28.96
CA ARG A 240 -33.70 7.47 30.17
C ARG A 240 -33.65 9.00 30.03
N LYS A 241 -33.97 9.54 28.84
CA LYS A 241 -33.92 10.97 28.49
C LYS A 241 -32.56 11.62 28.76
N THR A 242 -31.50 10.82 28.72
CA THR A 242 -30.13 11.27 28.94
C THR A 242 -29.60 12.00 27.70
N ILE A 243 -29.86 11.44 26.52
CA ILE A 243 -29.46 12.02 25.23
C ILE A 243 -30.68 12.35 24.38
N ASN A 244 -30.52 13.28 23.44
CA ASN A 244 -31.57 13.64 22.51
C ASN A 244 -31.45 12.82 21.22
N TRP A 245 -32.51 12.11 20.84
CA TRP A 245 -32.54 11.25 19.64
C TRP A 245 -32.22 11.97 18.33
N ARG A 246 -32.47 13.29 18.24
CA ARG A 246 -32.27 14.06 17.01
C ARG A 246 -30.81 14.01 16.53
N ILE A 247 -29.84 14.09 17.43
CA ILE A 247 -28.42 14.11 17.04
C ILE A 247 -28.00 12.78 16.38
N PRO A 248 -28.08 11.62 17.06
CA PRO A 248 -27.63 10.36 16.49
C PRO A 248 -28.44 9.95 15.27
N VAL A 249 -29.78 10.09 15.28
CA VAL A 249 -30.62 9.65 14.15
C VAL A 249 -30.37 10.48 12.90
N ILE A 250 -30.24 11.81 13.02
CA ILE A 250 -29.99 12.67 11.87
C ILE A 250 -28.56 12.49 11.37
N TYR A 251 -27.59 12.35 12.28
CA TYR A 251 -26.20 12.12 11.90
C TYR A 251 -26.05 10.81 11.11
N LEU A 252 -26.56 9.69 11.63
CA LEU A 252 -26.52 8.40 10.96
C LEU A 252 -27.34 8.40 9.65
N GLY A 253 -28.52 9.02 9.64
CA GLY A 253 -29.34 9.14 8.44
C GLY A 253 -28.68 9.96 7.33
N THR A 254 -27.96 11.02 7.70
CA THR A 254 -27.22 11.85 6.73
C THR A 254 -26.09 11.06 6.08
N VAL A 255 -25.30 10.33 6.89
CA VAL A 255 -24.24 9.47 6.37
C VAL A 255 -24.81 8.38 5.46
N PHE A 256 -25.91 7.74 5.86
CA PHE A 256 -26.57 6.71 5.06
C PHE A 256 -27.02 7.23 3.70
N VAL A 257 -27.74 8.35 3.66
CA VAL A 257 -28.26 8.94 2.41
C VAL A 257 -27.11 9.37 1.49
N LEU A 258 -26.10 10.06 2.02
CA LEU A 258 -24.97 10.51 1.21
C LEU A 258 -24.13 9.34 0.70
N THR A 259 -23.87 8.33 1.54
CA THR A 259 -23.14 7.12 1.12
C THR A 259 -23.94 6.35 0.07
N TYR A 260 -25.26 6.27 0.19
CA TYR A 260 -26.14 5.65 -0.82
C TYR A 260 -26.06 6.38 -2.17
N ILE A 261 -26.09 7.72 -2.16
CA ILE A 261 -25.96 8.52 -3.38
C ILE A 261 -24.60 8.25 -4.04
N ILE A 262 -23.51 8.25 -3.29
CA ILE A 262 -22.17 7.95 -3.82
C ILE A 262 -22.11 6.52 -4.38
N GLY A 263 -22.61 5.54 -3.64
CA GLY A 263 -22.66 4.15 -4.08
C GLY A 263 -23.47 3.96 -5.36
N ALA A 264 -24.55 4.73 -5.54
CA ALA A 264 -25.34 4.71 -6.76
C ALA A 264 -24.56 5.20 -7.99
N PHE A 265 -23.66 6.18 -7.82
CA PHE A 265 -22.76 6.62 -8.89
C PHE A 265 -21.58 5.65 -9.12
N ASN A 266 -21.20 4.86 -8.12
CA ASN A 266 -20.09 3.90 -8.20
C ASN A 266 -20.52 2.50 -8.66
N GLY A 267 -21.66 2.37 -9.36
CA GLY A 267 -22.14 1.08 -9.89
C GLY A 267 -22.94 0.21 -8.90
N TYR A 268 -23.18 0.65 -7.66
CA TYR A 268 -24.05 -0.06 -6.70
C TYR A 268 -25.50 0.45 -6.70
N ALA A 269 -25.94 1.02 -7.82
CA ALA A 269 -27.31 1.53 -7.97
C ALA A 269 -28.34 0.40 -7.70
N GLY A 270 -29.19 0.60 -6.70
CA GLY A 270 -30.23 -0.36 -6.31
C GLY A 270 -29.86 -1.31 -5.16
N THR A 271 -28.61 -1.33 -4.72
CA THR A 271 -28.16 -2.19 -3.61
C THR A 271 -27.88 -1.37 -2.35
N LEU A 272 -28.45 -1.77 -1.21
CA LEU A 272 -28.25 -1.09 0.07
C LEU A 272 -26.90 -1.40 0.75
N ASN A 273 -26.17 -2.40 0.24
CA ASN A 273 -24.94 -2.91 0.84
C ASN A 273 -23.89 -1.81 1.03
N TYR A 274 -23.70 -0.94 0.04
CA TYR A 274 -22.71 0.14 0.10
C TYR A 274 -23.05 1.16 1.21
N ALA A 275 -24.33 1.54 1.33
CA ALA A 275 -24.80 2.46 2.35
C ALA A 275 -24.77 1.83 3.76
N LEU A 276 -25.14 0.56 3.88
CA LEU A 276 -25.09 -0.19 5.12
C LEU A 276 -23.64 -0.41 5.57
N PHE A 277 -22.73 -0.72 4.65
CA PHE A 277 -21.31 -0.81 4.93
C PHE A 277 -20.78 0.51 5.50
N GLY A 278 -21.08 1.65 4.86
CA GLY A 278 -20.67 2.96 5.38
C GLY A 278 -21.20 3.27 6.79
N LEU A 279 -22.37 2.74 7.15
CA LEU A 279 -22.96 2.91 8.48
C LEU A 279 -22.36 1.97 9.53
N LEU A 280 -22.18 0.70 9.17
CA LEU A 280 -21.69 -0.37 10.05
C LEU A 280 -20.16 -0.36 10.18
N ASN A 281 -19.47 0.38 9.31
CA ASN A 281 -18.02 0.48 9.33
C ASN A 281 -17.48 1.72 10.05
N GLY A 282 -16.34 1.54 10.72
CA GLY A 282 -15.72 2.57 11.57
C GLY A 282 -16.45 2.79 12.89
N GLY A 283 -15.96 3.74 13.68
CA GLY A 283 -16.51 4.18 14.97
C GLY A 283 -17.68 5.15 14.85
N LEU A 284 -18.36 5.20 13.69
CA LEU A 284 -19.44 6.16 13.43
C LEU A 284 -20.61 6.03 14.41
N VAL A 285 -21.12 4.81 14.61
CA VAL A 285 -22.27 4.60 15.50
C VAL A 285 -21.89 4.90 16.96
N PHE A 286 -20.70 4.47 17.38
CA PHE A 286 -20.17 4.78 18.70
C PHE A 286 -20.02 6.31 18.89
N GLY A 287 -19.39 6.99 17.93
CA GLY A 287 -19.22 8.43 17.92
C GLY A 287 -20.55 9.18 17.96
N ALA A 288 -21.55 8.72 17.22
CA ALA A 288 -22.90 9.31 17.20
C ALA A 288 -23.62 9.20 18.56
N VAL A 289 -23.45 8.09 19.27
CA VAL A 289 -24.20 7.78 20.51
C VAL A 289 -23.49 8.28 21.77
N PHE A 290 -22.16 8.22 21.82
CA PHE A 290 -21.38 8.49 23.03
C PHE A 290 -20.54 9.78 22.97
N MET A 291 -20.28 10.35 21.78
CA MET A 291 -19.40 11.50 21.63
C MET A 291 -20.10 12.75 21.08
N ALA A 292 -20.89 12.61 20.01
CA ALA A 292 -21.66 13.69 19.40
C ALA A 292 -22.81 14.19 20.29
N THR A 293 -23.29 13.35 21.20
CA THR A 293 -24.37 13.66 22.16
C THR A 293 -23.86 14.18 23.50
N GLU A 294 -22.57 14.48 23.61
CA GLU A 294 -22.00 15.05 24.84
C GLU A 294 -22.73 16.38 25.19
N PRO A 295 -23.29 16.51 26.40
CA PRO A 295 -24.21 17.61 26.74
C PRO A 295 -23.53 18.98 26.86
N VAL A 296 -22.20 19.01 26.96
CA VAL A 296 -21.43 20.25 27.13
C VAL A 296 -21.11 20.88 25.78
N THR A 297 -20.75 20.05 24.79
CA THR A 297 -20.17 20.48 23.51
C THR A 297 -21.20 20.50 22.38
N SER A 298 -22.37 19.89 22.57
CA SER A 298 -23.47 19.89 21.61
C SER A 298 -24.46 21.07 21.81
N PRO A 299 -25.14 21.53 20.73
CA PRO A 299 -26.14 22.60 20.84
C PRO A 299 -27.33 22.21 21.73
N ARG A 300 -27.95 23.18 22.41
CA ARG A 300 -29.08 22.92 23.32
C ARG A 300 -30.42 23.05 22.61
N THR A 301 -30.54 23.96 21.66
CA THR A 301 -31.78 24.19 20.90
C THR A 301 -32.16 23.00 20.01
N PRO A 302 -33.46 22.65 19.86
CA PRO A 302 -33.92 21.60 18.96
C PRO A 302 -33.44 21.76 17.52
N ASN A 303 -33.54 22.97 16.96
CA ASN A 303 -33.14 23.22 15.58
C ASN A 303 -31.61 23.26 15.41
N GLY A 304 -30.88 23.71 16.45
CA GLY A 304 -29.42 23.71 16.45
C GLY A 304 -28.87 22.29 16.43
N LYS A 305 -29.51 21.36 17.15
CA LYS A 305 -29.18 19.93 17.11
C LYS A 305 -29.35 19.32 15.71
N ILE A 306 -30.36 19.75 14.95
CA ILE A 306 -30.59 19.28 13.58
C ILE A 306 -29.46 19.76 12.66
N ILE A 307 -29.16 21.07 12.68
CA ILE A 307 -28.08 21.66 11.84
C ILE A 307 -26.74 21.02 12.20
N TYR A 308 -26.44 20.87 13.49
CA TYR A 308 -25.22 20.24 13.98
C TYR A 308 -25.10 18.79 13.51
N ALA A 309 -26.13 17.97 13.70
CA ALA A 309 -26.11 16.57 13.30
C ALA A 309 -26.02 16.36 11.79
N PHE A 310 -26.72 17.20 11.01
CA PHE A 310 -26.62 17.18 9.55
C PHE A 310 -25.20 17.58 9.10
N GLY A 311 -24.63 18.64 9.69
CA GLY A 311 -23.24 19.02 9.45
C GLY A 311 -22.25 17.90 9.80
N LEU A 312 -22.47 17.15 10.89
CA LEU A 312 -21.58 16.06 11.29
C LEU A 312 -21.54 14.99 10.19
N GLY A 313 -22.71 14.63 9.64
CA GLY A 313 -22.85 13.66 8.57
C GLY A 313 -22.11 14.09 7.31
N VAL A 314 -22.33 15.34 6.89
CA VAL A 314 -21.68 15.93 5.70
C VAL A 314 -20.16 15.94 5.85
N LEU A 315 -19.64 16.41 6.99
CA LEU A 315 -18.19 16.46 7.22
C LEU A 315 -17.57 15.06 7.33
N THR A 316 -18.29 14.10 7.91
CA THR A 316 -17.77 12.72 8.03
C THR A 316 -17.60 12.10 6.65
N ILE A 317 -18.59 12.28 5.77
CA ILE A 317 -18.52 11.85 4.38
C ILE A 317 -17.40 12.58 3.65
N LEU A 318 -17.31 13.91 3.80
CA LEU A 318 -16.24 14.69 3.21
C LEU A 318 -14.87 14.12 3.58
N PHE A 319 -14.61 13.81 4.85
CA PHE A 319 -13.32 13.26 5.23
C PHE A 319 -13.09 11.84 4.73
N ARG A 320 -14.10 10.95 4.78
CA ARG A 320 -13.96 9.57 4.26
C ARG A 320 -13.65 9.51 2.77
N PHE A 321 -14.23 10.43 2.00
CA PHE A 321 -14.23 10.40 0.55
C PHE A 321 -13.25 11.41 -0.09
N ALA A 322 -12.96 12.53 0.57
CA ALA A 322 -12.07 13.56 0.03
C ALA A 322 -10.68 13.61 0.68
N SER A 323 -10.46 12.96 1.83
CA SER A 323 -9.17 12.95 2.53
C SER A 323 -8.49 11.56 2.50
N SER A 324 -7.23 11.51 2.91
CA SER A 324 -6.49 10.26 3.13
C SER A 324 -6.87 9.56 4.44
N MET A 325 -7.72 10.18 5.27
CA MET A 325 -8.18 9.58 6.53
C MET A 325 -9.30 8.58 6.27
N SER A 326 -9.18 7.40 6.88
CA SER A 326 -10.10 6.29 6.66
C SER A 326 -11.48 6.47 7.35
N GLU A 327 -11.57 7.15 8.51
CA GLU A 327 -12.83 7.21 9.29
C GLU A 327 -13.52 8.59 9.35
N GLY A 328 -12.79 9.68 9.59
CA GLY A 328 -13.30 11.07 9.59
C GLY A 328 -14.23 11.50 10.74
N VAL A 329 -14.69 10.59 11.62
CA VAL A 329 -15.71 10.86 12.66
C VAL A 329 -15.19 11.81 13.76
N ALA A 330 -14.05 11.49 14.36
CA ALA A 330 -13.45 12.28 15.44
C ALA A 330 -13.21 13.75 15.03
N THR A 331 -12.64 13.94 13.84
CA THR A 331 -12.36 15.26 13.26
C THR A 331 -13.64 16.04 12.98
N SER A 332 -14.68 15.39 12.45
CA SER A 332 -15.98 16.01 12.19
C SER A 332 -16.63 16.54 13.47
N ILE A 333 -16.61 15.75 14.55
CA ILE A 333 -17.18 16.15 15.85
C ILE A 333 -16.42 17.35 16.41
N LEU A 334 -15.09 17.33 16.41
CA LEU A 334 -14.30 18.43 16.96
C LEU A 334 -14.46 19.73 16.17
N ILE A 335 -14.51 19.65 14.84
CA ILE A 335 -14.75 20.83 13.99
C ILE A 335 -16.10 21.44 14.32
N LEU A 336 -17.19 20.66 14.39
CA LEU A 336 -18.49 21.24 14.71
C LEU A 336 -18.66 21.67 16.16
N ASN A 337 -17.90 21.09 17.10
CA ASN A 337 -17.86 21.61 18.46
C ASN A 337 -17.37 23.06 18.49
N MET A 338 -16.46 23.46 17.59
CA MET A 338 -16.06 24.88 17.43
C MET A 338 -17.23 25.75 16.98
N PHE A 339 -18.07 25.22 16.09
CA PHE A 339 -19.21 25.94 15.52
C PHE A 339 -20.48 25.82 16.37
N THR A 340 -20.51 25.01 17.44
CA THR A 340 -21.70 24.83 18.30
C THR A 340 -22.26 26.17 18.78
N ALA A 341 -21.41 27.08 19.26
CA ALA A 341 -21.85 28.39 19.74
C ALA A 341 -22.47 29.24 18.63
N LEU A 342 -21.91 29.18 17.42
CA LEU A 342 -22.45 29.87 16.23
C LEU A 342 -23.79 29.28 15.81
N ILE A 343 -23.88 27.96 15.70
CA ILE A 343 -25.09 27.21 15.35
C ILE A 343 -26.20 27.52 16.35
N GLU A 344 -25.90 27.54 17.65
CA GLU A 344 -26.87 27.85 18.70
C GLU A 344 -27.39 29.30 18.59
N ARG A 345 -26.50 30.26 18.31
CA ARG A 345 -26.88 31.68 18.14
C ARG A 345 -27.80 31.86 16.93
N ILE A 346 -27.48 31.22 15.82
CA ILE A 346 -28.30 31.26 14.60
C ILE A 346 -29.65 30.59 14.85
N SER A 347 -29.65 29.36 15.38
CA SER A 347 -30.85 28.58 15.69
C SER A 347 -31.79 29.30 16.66
N THR A 348 -31.25 29.95 17.70
CA THR A 348 -32.06 30.70 18.67
C THR A 348 -32.74 31.90 18.02
N LYS A 349 -32.03 32.65 17.16
CA LYS A 349 -32.63 33.77 16.40
C LYS A 349 -33.73 33.28 15.47
N LEU A 350 -33.48 32.21 14.73
CA LEU A 350 -34.46 31.61 13.81
C LEU A 350 -35.71 31.11 14.52
N ARG A 351 -35.59 30.66 15.78
CA ARG A 351 -36.71 30.19 16.58
C ARG A 351 -37.66 31.31 17.01
N VAL A 352 -37.15 32.52 17.18
CA VAL A 352 -37.92 33.68 17.69
C VAL A 352 -38.39 34.61 16.56
N GLU A 353 -37.83 34.46 15.35
CA GLU A 353 -38.16 35.31 14.21
C GLU A 353 -39.63 35.15 13.78
N PRO A 354 -40.43 36.24 13.75
CA PRO A 354 -41.85 36.16 13.39
C PRO A 354 -42.06 35.95 11.88
N ASN A 355 -41.09 36.36 11.05
CA ASN A 355 -41.19 36.24 9.60
C ASN A 355 -40.74 34.84 9.13
N LYS A 356 -41.71 33.98 8.84
CA LYS A 356 -41.49 32.60 8.38
C LYS A 356 -40.66 32.51 7.09
N ILE A 357 -40.72 33.52 6.21
CA ILE A 357 -39.95 33.54 4.96
C ILE A 357 -38.46 33.69 5.26
N LYS A 358 -38.08 34.61 6.16
CA LYS A 358 -36.67 34.78 6.58
C LYS A 358 -36.11 33.52 7.23
N VAL A 359 -36.94 32.82 8.01
CA VAL A 359 -36.57 31.54 8.62
C VAL A 359 -36.30 30.50 7.54
N ALA A 360 -37.22 30.34 6.58
CA ALA A 360 -37.07 29.41 5.46
C ALA A 360 -35.83 29.72 4.62
N VAL A 361 -35.60 30.99 4.25
CA VAL A 361 -34.43 31.41 3.47
C VAL A 361 -33.12 31.06 4.19
N ASN A 362 -33.02 31.31 5.49
CA ASN A 362 -31.80 30.99 6.24
C ASN A 362 -31.55 29.47 6.32
N TYR A 363 -32.58 28.65 6.50
CA TYR A 363 -32.43 27.20 6.44
C TYR A 363 -32.02 26.72 5.04
N VAL A 364 -32.56 27.33 3.98
CA VAL A 364 -32.17 27.03 2.60
C VAL A 364 -30.71 27.41 2.34
N VAL A 365 -30.24 28.56 2.82
CA VAL A 365 -28.84 28.97 2.68
C VAL A 365 -27.89 28.02 3.43
N ILE A 366 -28.22 27.64 4.67
CA ILE A 366 -27.44 26.66 5.45
C ILE A 366 -27.44 25.30 4.74
N GLY A 367 -28.61 24.90 4.23
CA GLY A 367 -28.77 23.67 3.44
C GLY A 367 -27.92 23.68 2.18
N LEU A 368 -27.92 24.78 1.42
CA LEU A 368 -27.11 24.97 0.21
C LEU A 368 -25.61 24.92 0.49
N LEU A 369 -25.16 25.53 1.59
CA LEU A 369 -23.75 25.54 1.98
C LEU A 369 -23.27 24.13 2.33
N LEU A 370 -24.05 23.39 3.11
CA LEU A 370 -23.77 22.00 3.47
C LEU A 370 -23.95 21.04 2.28
N SER A 371 -24.92 21.31 1.39
CA SER A 371 -25.07 20.53 0.17
C SER A 371 -23.93 20.79 -0.79
N GLY A 372 -23.36 22.00 -0.86
CA GLY A 372 -22.16 22.28 -1.66
C GLY A 372 -20.96 21.43 -1.23
N ILE A 373 -20.75 21.30 0.08
CA ILE A 373 -19.71 20.41 0.64
C ILE A 373 -20.02 18.94 0.31
N SER A 374 -21.29 18.56 0.38
CA SER A 374 -21.75 17.20 0.05
C SER A 374 -21.56 16.89 -1.44
N VAL A 375 -21.91 17.83 -2.33
CA VAL A 375 -21.72 17.73 -3.78
C VAL A 375 -20.23 17.64 -4.09
N PHE A 376 -19.37 18.41 -3.44
CA PHE A 376 -17.92 18.27 -3.62
C PHE A 376 -17.43 16.86 -3.24
N ALA A 377 -17.88 16.34 -2.09
CA ALA A 377 -17.52 14.98 -1.66
C ALA A 377 -18.02 13.91 -2.65
N VAL A 378 -19.24 14.09 -3.18
CA VAL A 378 -19.84 13.22 -4.19
C VAL A 378 -19.08 13.33 -5.51
N VAL A 379 -18.95 14.52 -6.10
CA VAL A 379 -18.31 14.75 -7.41
C VAL A 379 -16.86 14.27 -7.45
N LYS A 380 -16.10 14.41 -6.35
CA LYS A 380 -14.73 13.87 -6.28
C LYS A 380 -14.68 12.32 -6.37
N ASN A 381 -15.79 11.66 -6.03
CA ASN A 381 -15.88 10.20 -5.91
C ASN A 381 -16.86 9.57 -6.89
N VAL A 382 -17.63 10.36 -7.64
CA VAL A 382 -18.18 9.91 -8.90
C VAL A 382 -16.95 9.58 -9.75
N PRO A 383 -16.81 8.34 -10.26
CA PRO A 383 -15.76 8.07 -11.23
C PRO A 383 -15.93 9.14 -12.31
N THR A 384 -14.91 9.98 -12.48
CA THR A 384 -14.87 10.85 -13.65
C THR A 384 -14.85 9.89 -14.82
N GLU A 385 -16.02 9.69 -15.41
CA GLU A 385 -16.16 9.30 -16.80
C GLU A 385 -15.46 10.40 -17.60
N ILE A 386 -14.14 10.31 -17.66
CA ILE A 386 -13.51 10.35 -18.95
C ILE A 386 -13.79 8.95 -19.49
N VAL A 387 -14.92 8.79 -20.17
CA VAL A 387 -15.03 7.76 -21.21
C VAL A 387 -14.09 8.22 -22.32
N THR A 388 -12.79 8.09 -22.10
CA THR A 388 -12.01 7.40 -23.12
C THR A 388 -12.52 5.98 -23.05
N PRO A 389 -12.93 5.34 -24.16
CA PRO A 389 -13.24 3.93 -24.13
C PRO A 389 -12.09 3.26 -23.37
N GLU A 390 -12.40 2.53 -22.29
CA GLU A 390 -11.38 1.74 -21.64
C GLU A 390 -10.94 0.77 -22.73
N ILE A 391 -9.76 1.04 -23.29
CA ILE A 391 -9.16 0.19 -24.28
C ILE A 391 -8.90 -1.10 -23.50
N VAL A 392 -9.81 -2.05 -23.64
CA VAL A 392 -9.67 -3.34 -22.98
C VAL A 392 -8.58 -4.05 -23.75
N VAL A 393 -7.37 -4.01 -23.18
CA VAL A 393 -6.20 -4.70 -23.70
C VAL A 393 -6.05 -6.01 -22.92
N GLU A 394 -6.48 -7.11 -23.52
CA GLU A 394 -6.23 -8.45 -22.97
C GLU A 394 -5.03 -9.08 -23.64
N VAL A 395 -4.05 -9.53 -22.84
CA VAL A 395 -2.91 -10.31 -23.33
C VAL A 395 -3.37 -11.76 -23.50
N SER A 396 -3.44 -12.23 -24.74
CA SER A 396 -3.88 -13.59 -25.06
C SER A 396 -2.71 -14.56 -25.07
N VAL A 397 -1.59 -14.18 -25.69
CA VAL A 397 -0.38 -14.99 -25.84
C VAL A 397 0.85 -14.10 -25.66
N TYR A 398 1.88 -14.60 -25.00
CA TYR A 398 3.19 -13.97 -24.92
C TYR A 398 4.27 -15.02 -25.11
N GLU A 399 5.14 -14.80 -26.08
CA GLU A 399 6.21 -15.72 -26.47
C GLU A 399 7.52 -14.94 -26.66
N GLN A 400 8.65 -15.63 -26.55
CA GLN A 400 9.94 -15.06 -26.89
C GLN A 400 10.27 -15.40 -28.34
N ASP A 401 10.68 -14.39 -29.10
CA ASP A 401 11.22 -14.57 -30.44
C ASP A 401 12.68 -15.05 -30.32
N PHE A 402 13.01 -16.23 -30.83
CA PHE A 402 14.36 -16.80 -30.72
C PHE A 402 15.37 -16.21 -31.70
N ASP A 403 14.93 -15.49 -32.73
CA ASP A 403 15.82 -14.76 -33.64
C ASP A 403 16.41 -13.53 -32.92
N THR A 404 15.55 -12.77 -32.24
CA THR A 404 15.92 -11.48 -31.66
C THR A 404 16.03 -11.47 -30.12
N LEU A 405 15.61 -12.55 -29.46
CA LEU A 405 15.40 -12.67 -28.02
C LEU A 405 14.42 -11.64 -27.41
N ASN A 406 13.68 -10.91 -28.26
CA ASN A 406 12.65 -9.97 -27.85
C ASN A 406 11.36 -10.68 -27.46
N PHE A 407 10.49 -9.98 -26.74
CA PHE A 407 9.19 -10.52 -26.36
C PHE A 407 8.13 -10.08 -27.36
N LYS A 408 7.28 -11.03 -27.73
CA LYS A 408 6.15 -10.82 -28.62
C LYS A 408 4.86 -11.07 -27.88
N TYR A 409 4.07 -10.01 -27.74
CA TYR A 409 2.76 -10.03 -27.07
C TYR A 409 1.65 -9.95 -28.11
N THR A 410 0.76 -10.93 -28.09
CA THR A 410 -0.51 -10.87 -28.83
C THR A 410 -1.57 -10.33 -27.89
N LEU A 411 -2.14 -9.18 -28.26
CA LEU A 411 -3.08 -8.41 -27.46
C LEU A 411 -4.39 -8.29 -28.22
N THR A 412 -5.52 -8.39 -27.53
CA THR A 412 -6.80 -7.96 -28.10
C THR A 412 -7.08 -6.55 -27.63
N VAL A 413 -7.11 -5.60 -28.56
CA VAL A 413 -7.34 -4.17 -28.32
C VAL A 413 -8.64 -3.81 -29.03
N ASP A 414 -9.69 -3.48 -28.27
CA ASP A 414 -11.03 -3.15 -28.81
C ASP A 414 -11.62 -4.23 -29.75
N GLY A 415 -11.24 -5.49 -29.54
CA GLY A 415 -11.70 -6.64 -30.34
C GLY A 415 -10.84 -6.95 -31.58
N GLU A 416 -9.78 -6.18 -31.83
CA GLU A 416 -8.78 -6.46 -32.87
C GLU A 416 -7.50 -7.06 -32.28
N GLU A 417 -6.91 -8.01 -33.00
CA GLU A 417 -5.65 -8.64 -32.61
C GLU A 417 -4.46 -7.76 -33.01
N VAL A 418 -3.66 -7.38 -32.01
CA VAL A 418 -2.49 -6.51 -32.15
C VAL A 418 -1.27 -7.23 -31.63
N ILE A 419 -0.21 -7.27 -32.42
CA ILE A 419 1.08 -7.86 -32.03
C ILE A 419 1.99 -6.71 -31.61
N VAL A 420 2.54 -6.82 -30.41
CA VAL A 420 3.46 -5.84 -29.83
C VAL A 420 4.77 -6.52 -29.50
N GLU A 421 5.86 -5.97 -30.05
CA GLU A 421 7.22 -6.42 -29.78
C GLU A 421 7.86 -5.50 -28.76
N THR A 422 8.45 -6.09 -27.71
CA THR A 422 9.20 -5.36 -26.68
C THR A 422 10.60 -5.93 -26.52
N ASP A 423 11.55 -5.10 -26.10
CA ASP A 423 12.83 -5.60 -25.61
C ASP A 423 12.67 -6.39 -24.28
N GLN A 424 13.76 -7.00 -23.81
CA GLN A 424 13.77 -7.71 -22.51
C GLN A 424 13.56 -6.78 -21.30
N SER A 425 13.67 -5.46 -21.49
CA SER A 425 13.34 -4.43 -20.49
C SER A 425 11.87 -3.97 -20.57
N TYR A 426 11.04 -4.62 -21.40
CA TYR A 426 9.62 -4.32 -21.64
C TYR A 426 9.36 -2.98 -22.33
N LYS A 427 10.36 -2.42 -23.02
CA LYS A 427 10.19 -1.22 -23.83
C LYS A 427 9.65 -1.61 -25.20
N ILE A 428 8.53 -1.00 -25.59
CA ILE A 428 7.88 -1.26 -26.88
C ILE A 428 8.78 -0.81 -28.03
N LEU A 429 9.15 -1.76 -28.90
CA LEU A 429 9.91 -1.57 -30.12
C LEU A 429 8.97 -1.35 -31.31
N ASN A 430 7.96 -2.20 -31.45
CA ASN A 430 7.03 -2.16 -32.57
C ASN A 430 5.60 -2.55 -32.16
N ILE A 431 4.63 -2.04 -32.91
CA ILE A 431 3.20 -2.35 -32.80
C ILE A 431 2.70 -2.62 -34.22
N SER A 432 2.08 -3.79 -34.45
CA SER A 432 1.69 -4.25 -35.79
C SER A 432 0.68 -3.34 -36.49
N ASN A 433 -0.32 -2.83 -35.77
CA ASN A 433 -1.33 -1.93 -36.32
C ASN A 433 -0.96 -0.46 -36.07
N PRO A 434 -0.79 0.38 -37.12
CA PRO A 434 -0.43 1.79 -37.00
C PRO A 434 -1.43 2.64 -36.22
N GLU A 435 -2.71 2.27 -36.19
CA GLU A 435 -3.76 3.05 -35.48
C GLU A 435 -3.55 3.04 -33.96
N PHE A 436 -2.97 1.97 -33.42
CA PHE A 436 -2.66 1.82 -31.99
C PHE A 436 -1.27 2.34 -31.60
N LYS A 437 -0.58 3.07 -32.49
CA LYS A 437 0.69 3.77 -32.19
C LYS A 437 0.49 5.13 -31.52
N ALA A 438 -0.75 5.61 -31.37
CA ALA A 438 -1.05 6.83 -30.65
C ALA A 438 -0.71 6.67 -29.15
N ASN A 439 -0.25 7.77 -28.52
CA ASN A 439 0.25 7.75 -27.13
C ASN A 439 -0.75 7.14 -26.13
N GLU A 440 -2.06 7.35 -26.36
CA GLU A 440 -3.13 6.85 -25.48
C GLU A 440 -3.20 5.31 -25.43
N TYR A 441 -3.03 4.63 -26.59
CA TYR A 441 -2.99 3.16 -26.64
C TYR A 441 -1.66 2.61 -26.15
N LYS A 442 -0.56 3.34 -26.38
CA LYS A 442 0.78 2.93 -25.94
C LYS A 442 0.87 2.81 -24.42
N ASP A 443 0.25 3.74 -23.69
CA ASP A 443 0.22 3.71 -22.23
C ASP A 443 -0.62 2.53 -21.71
N ALA A 444 -1.79 2.29 -22.32
CA ALA A 444 -2.66 1.16 -21.97
C ALA A 444 -2.00 -0.20 -22.26
N ILE A 445 -1.35 -0.34 -23.42
CA ILE A 445 -0.57 -1.52 -23.81
C ILE A 445 0.60 -1.74 -22.86
N SER A 446 1.34 -0.68 -22.50
CA SER A 446 2.47 -0.78 -21.57
C SER A 446 2.00 -1.21 -20.17
N GLU A 447 0.83 -0.74 -19.72
CA GLU A 447 0.26 -1.17 -18.45
C GLU A 447 -0.17 -2.65 -18.50
N ALA A 448 -0.81 -3.09 -19.58
CA ALA A 448 -1.19 -4.48 -19.78
C ALA A 448 0.03 -5.43 -19.76
N ILE A 449 1.10 -5.06 -20.48
CA ILE A 449 2.38 -5.80 -20.50
C ILE A 449 3.01 -5.83 -19.10
N SER A 450 2.95 -4.72 -18.35
CA SER A 450 3.52 -4.65 -16.99
C SER A 450 2.85 -5.62 -16.00
N LYS A 451 1.57 -5.93 -16.20
CA LYS A 451 0.80 -6.90 -15.39
C LYS A 451 1.10 -8.36 -15.79
N LYS A 452 1.64 -8.60 -16.99
CA LYS A 452 1.91 -9.92 -17.59
C LYS A 452 3.37 -10.05 -18.04
N LYS A 453 4.30 -9.76 -17.12
CA LYS A 453 5.73 -9.91 -17.38
C LYS A 453 6.12 -11.37 -17.59
N MET A 454 6.95 -11.63 -18.59
CA MET A 454 7.53 -12.94 -18.85
C MET A 454 8.55 -13.28 -17.76
N THR A 455 8.34 -14.41 -17.09
CA THR A 455 9.23 -14.87 -16.00
C THR A 455 10.17 -15.98 -16.41
N LEU A 456 9.94 -16.59 -17.58
CA LEU A 456 10.71 -17.68 -18.16
C LEU A 456 11.12 -17.27 -19.58
N TYR A 457 12.41 -17.02 -19.81
CA TYR A 457 12.93 -16.61 -21.12
C TYR A 457 14.47 -16.75 -21.18
N ILE A 458 15.02 -16.82 -22.38
CA ILE A 458 16.47 -16.83 -22.65
C ILE A 458 17.00 -15.40 -22.57
N LEU A 459 17.91 -15.13 -21.64
CA LEU A 459 18.58 -13.83 -21.52
C LEU A 459 19.57 -13.63 -22.67
N GLU A 460 20.43 -14.63 -22.85
CA GLU A 460 21.56 -14.60 -23.77
C GLU A 460 21.91 -16.03 -24.18
N HIS A 461 22.45 -16.18 -25.38
CA HIS A 461 23.04 -17.42 -25.85
C HIS A 461 24.47 -17.13 -26.32
N LEU A 462 25.37 -18.09 -26.09
CA LEU A 462 26.75 -18.03 -26.53
C LEU A 462 27.10 -19.34 -27.21
N GLU A 463 27.42 -19.29 -28.50
CA GLU A 463 27.88 -20.47 -29.23
C GLU A 463 29.39 -20.38 -29.49
N THR A 464 30.12 -21.41 -29.08
CA THR A 464 31.57 -21.54 -29.26
C THR A 464 31.88 -22.60 -30.32
N ASP A 465 33.17 -22.89 -30.55
CA ASP A 465 33.58 -23.94 -31.49
C ASP A 465 33.07 -25.34 -31.05
N ASP A 466 32.98 -25.60 -29.74
CA ASP A 466 32.67 -26.93 -29.21
C ASP A 466 31.29 -27.04 -28.50
N GLU A 467 30.77 -25.92 -27.99
CA GLU A 467 29.60 -25.91 -27.09
C GLU A 467 28.65 -24.73 -27.34
N ILE A 468 27.37 -24.91 -27.03
CA ILE A 468 26.32 -23.87 -26.99
C ILE A 468 25.94 -23.66 -25.53
N ILE A 469 26.03 -22.43 -25.03
CA ILE A 469 25.70 -22.05 -23.65
C ILE A 469 24.49 -21.14 -23.68
N LEU A 470 23.44 -21.49 -22.94
CA LEU A 470 22.21 -20.70 -22.78
C LEU A 470 22.09 -20.20 -21.36
N TYR A 471 21.80 -18.90 -21.21
CA TYR A 471 21.45 -18.28 -19.95
C TYR A 471 19.93 -18.08 -19.90
N VAL A 472 19.23 -18.88 -19.11
CA VAL A 472 17.77 -18.87 -19.03
C VAL A 472 17.33 -18.22 -17.71
N ASN A 473 16.59 -17.12 -17.78
CA ASN A 473 15.92 -16.56 -16.62
C ASN A 473 14.67 -17.39 -16.30
N THR A 474 14.53 -17.79 -15.04
CA THR A 474 13.35 -18.48 -14.51
C THR A 474 12.98 -17.92 -13.14
N LYS A 475 11.74 -18.11 -12.69
CA LYS A 475 11.27 -17.61 -11.40
C LYS A 475 11.03 -18.76 -10.43
N GLY A 476 11.82 -18.77 -9.36
CA GLY A 476 11.65 -19.67 -8.22
C GLY A 476 10.48 -19.27 -7.31
N PHE A 477 10.45 -19.83 -6.11
CA PHE A 477 9.41 -19.50 -5.13
C PHE A 477 9.51 -18.06 -4.63
N ALA A 478 10.74 -17.55 -4.41
CA ALA A 478 10.98 -16.26 -3.78
C ALA A 478 11.76 -15.28 -4.67
N VAL A 479 12.65 -15.78 -5.53
CA VAL A 479 13.55 -14.95 -6.35
C VAL A 479 13.55 -15.37 -7.82
N ASN A 480 13.94 -14.45 -8.70
CA ASN A 480 14.31 -14.79 -10.07
C ASN A 480 15.73 -15.40 -10.05
N MET A 481 15.94 -16.41 -10.88
CA MET A 481 17.18 -17.17 -10.96
C MET A 481 17.60 -17.28 -12.43
N THR A 482 18.90 -17.37 -12.66
CA THR A 482 19.46 -17.63 -13.99
C THR A 482 20.04 -19.03 -14.01
N ALA A 483 19.52 -19.88 -14.89
CA ALA A 483 20.06 -21.20 -15.18
C ALA A 483 21.03 -21.10 -16.36
N THR A 484 22.22 -21.68 -16.21
CA THR A 484 23.22 -21.83 -17.27
C THR A 484 23.15 -23.27 -17.78
N ILE A 485 22.89 -23.43 -19.06
CA ILE A 485 22.66 -24.74 -19.69
C ILE A 485 23.60 -24.88 -20.88
N THR A 486 24.41 -25.93 -20.91
CA THR A 486 25.40 -26.16 -21.96
C THR A 486 25.00 -27.38 -22.80
N PHE A 487 25.10 -27.24 -24.12
CA PHE A 487 24.93 -28.29 -25.10
C PHE A 487 26.22 -28.50 -25.89
N ASN A 488 26.47 -29.71 -26.36
CA ASN A 488 27.49 -29.96 -27.38
C ASN A 488 26.96 -29.62 -28.79
N ASN A 489 27.83 -29.73 -29.80
CA ASN A 489 27.46 -29.51 -31.20
C ASN A 489 26.42 -30.50 -31.74
N ASP A 490 26.23 -31.65 -31.08
CA ASP A 490 25.22 -32.66 -31.40
C ASP A 490 23.90 -32.42 -30.63
N PHE A 491 23.75 -31.24 -30.02
CA PHE A 491 22.56 -30.81 -29.28
C PHE A 491 22.21 -31.63 -28.04
N GLU A 492 23.19 -32.36 -27.50
CA GLU A 492 23.07 -33.07 -26.22
C GLU A 492 23.44 -32.14 -25.07
N MET A 493 22.59 -32.07 -24.04
CA MET A 493 22.84 -31.25 -22.86
C MET A 493 23.98 -31.84 -22.00
N THR A 494 25.13 -31.17 -21.99
CA THR A 494 26.35 -31.59 -21.29
C THR A 494 26.46 -31.05 -19.87
N SER A 495 25.82 -29.91 -19.57
CA SER A 495 25.86 -29.29 -18.24
C SER A 495 24.61 -28.47 -17.94
N TYR A 496 24.22 -28.44 -16.66
CA TYR A 496 23.15 -27.59 -16.14
C TYR A 496 23.57 -27.04 -14.77
N SER A 497 23.49 -25.72 -14.57
CA SER A 497 23.87 -25.06 -13.31
C SER A 497 22.96 -23.87 -12.98
N VAL A 498 22.57 -23.72 -11.72
CA VAL A 498 21.71 -22.62 -11.25
C VAL A 498 21.99 -22.31 -9.78
N ASP A 499 22.20 -21.04 -9.43
CA ASP A 499 22.38 -20.62 -8.03
C ASP A 499 21.00 -20.46 -7.35
N THR A 500 20.70 -21.35 -6.41
CA THR A 500 19.42 -21.35 -5.67
C THR A 500 19.56 -20.90 -4.22
N ARG A 501 20.72 -20.34 -3.81
CA ARG A 501 21.02 -19.97 -2.39
C ARG A 501 20.11 -18.92 -1.78
N ASN A 502 19.48 -18.10 -2.62
CA ASN A 502 18.61 -17.02 -2.18
C ASN A 502 17.12 -17.41 -2.10
N GLU A 503 16.79 -18.67 -2.35
CA GLU A 503 15.44 -19.19 -2.19
C GLU A 503 15.12 -19.51 -0.71
N SER A 504 13.89 -19.24 -0.27
CA SER A 504 13.45 -19.48 1.10
C SER A 504 12.72 -20.82 1.23
N TYR A 505 13.29 -21.77 1.98
CA TYR A 505 12.69 -23.10 2.18
C TYR A 505 12.35 -23.34 3.66
N GLN A 506 11.12 -23.80 3.93
CA GLN A 506 10.66 -24.07 5.30
C GLN A 506 11.20 -25.38 5.90
N HIS A 507 11.63 -26.34 5.06
CA HIS A 507 12.12 -27.65 5.51
C HIS A 507 12.99 -28.33 4.44
N TYR A 508 14.24 -28.68 4.76
CA TYR A 508 15.14 -29.47 3.88
C TYR A 508 14.81 -30.98 3.88
N GLY A 509 13.60 -31.36 4.29
CA GLY A 509 13.16 -32.75 4.36
C GLY A 509 12.97 -33.33 2.96
N GLY A 510 13.99 -34.00 2.46
CA GLY A 510 14.11 -34.48 1.08
C GLY A 510 15.51 -34.29 0.50
N TRP A 511 16.29 -33.40 1.12
CA TRP A 511 17.61 -32.95 0.66
C TRP A 511 18.80 -33.53 1.45
N ASN A 512 18.64 -34.67 2.14
CA ASN A 512 19.60 -35.25 3.12
C ASN A 512 20.32 -34.23 4.05
N GLY A 513 19.72 -33.07 4.33
CA GLY A 513 20.33 -31.99 5.12
C GLY A 513 21.29 -31.06 4.35
N LYS A 514 21.35 -31.12 3.03
CA LYS A 514 22.13 -30.26 2.13
C LYS A 514 21.27 -29.16 1.50
N HIS A 515 21.92 -28.09 1.06
CA HIS A 515 21.26 -26.96 0.43
C HIS A 515 20.82 -27.31 -1.01
N PRO A 516 19.73 -26.74 -1.55
CA PRO A 516 19.32 -26.97 -2.93
C PRO A 516 20.42 -26.79 -3.98
N ASP A 517 21.22 -25.73 -3.92
CA ASP A 517 22.43 -25.56 -4.74
C ASP A 517 23.45 -26.74 -4.70
N GLU A 518 23.42 -27.60 -3.67
CA GLU A 518 24.32 -28.76 -3.53
C GLU A 518 23.69 -30.10 -3.97
N GLU A 519 22.36 -30.19 -4.02
CA GLU A 519 21.62 -31.42 -4.32
C GLU A 519 20.61 -31.26 -5.48
N VAL A 520 20.48 -30.04 -6.03
CA VAL A 520 19.74 -29.78 -7.26
C VAL A 520 20.51 -30.61 -8.26
N PRO A 521 19.81 -31.44 -9.02
CA PRO A 521 20.50 -32.53 -9.65
C PRO A 521 21.16 -32.04 -10.92
N ASN A 522 22.36 -31.49 -10.78
CA ASN A 522 23.31 -31.38 -11.89
C ASN A 522 23.40 -32.75 -12.60
N GLN A 523 23.18 -33.86 -11.88
CA GLN A 523 23.19 -35.23 -12.39
C GLN A 523 21.84 -35.80 -12.92
N ILE A 524 20.68 -35.12 -12.79
CA ILE A 524 19.38 -35.65 -13.29
C ILE A 524 19.00 -35.05 -14.65
N ILE A 525 19.58 -33.91 -15.04
CA ILE A 525 19.28 -33.25 -16.34
C ILE A 525 20.46 -33.37 -17.33
N GLU A 526 21.67 -33.66 -16.87
CA GLU A 526 22.80 -34.01 -17.75
C GLU A 526 22.49 -35.27 -18.57
N ASN A 527 22.54 -35.15 -19.91
CA ASN A 527 22.29 -36.22 -20.89
C ASN A 527 20.88 -36.85 -20.86
N GLN A 528 19.84 -36.13 -20.38
CA GLN A 528 18.45 -36.56 -20.51
C GLN A 528 17.68 -35.73 -21.53
N THR A 529 17.04 -36.40 -22.48
CA THR A 529 16.11 -35.82 -23.45
C THR A 529 14.65 -35.85 -22.98
N ASP A 530 14.31 -36.75 -22.04
CA ASP A 530 12.96 -36.90 -21.47
C ASP A 530 12.85 -36.21 -20.11
N LEU A 531 12.47 -34.93 -20.13
CA LEU A 531 12.31 -34.09 -18.94
C LEU A 531 11.07 -34.45 -18.09
N ASP A 532 10.16 -35.30 -18.58
CA ASP A 532 8.96 -35.71 -17.85
C ASP A 532 9.25 -36.79 -16.79
N GLN A 533 10.44 -37.41 -16.84
CA GLN A 533 10.90 -38.38 -15.83
C GLN A 533 11.63 -37.71 -14.65
N VAL A 534 11.87 -36.40 -14.71
CA VAL A 534 12.59 -35.66 -13.67
C VAL A 534 11.71 -35.54 -12.43
N GLN A 535 12.10 -36.21 -11.35
CA GLN A 535 11.32 -36.20 -10.11
C GLN A 535 11.41 -34.85 -9.40
N VAL A 536 10.25 -34.20 -9.22
CA VAL A 536 10.12 -32.95 -8.45
C VAL A 536 10.25 -33.22 -6.95
N VAL A 537 10.96 -32.35 -6.24
CA VAL A 537 11.23 -32.56 -4.81
C VAL A 537 10.04 -32.06 -3.97
N THR A 538 9.57 -32.90 -3.05
CA THR A 538 8.49 -32.54 -2.12
C THR A 538 8.97 -31.46 -1.15
N GLY A 539 8.29 -30.32 -1.08
CA GLY A 539 8.67 -29.17 -0.25
C GLY A 539 9.42 -28.05 -1.00
N ALA A 540 9.86 -28.30 -2.24
CA ALA A 540 10.46 -27.31 -3.15
C ALA A 540 9.83 -27.37 -4.56
N THR A 541 8.57 -27.81 -4.66
CA THR A 541 7.91 -28.15 -5.92
C THR A 541 7.86 -26.99 -6.93
N ILE A 542 7.65 -25.76 -6.46
CA ILE A 542 7.61 -24.57 -7.32
C ILE A 542 8.98 -24.32 -7.94
N THR A 543 10.03 -24.32 -7.12
CA THR A 543 11.41 -24.14 -7.60
C THR A 543 11.84 -25.30 -8.50
N SER A 544 11.54 -26.55 -8.14
CA SER A 544 11.86 -27.72 -9.00
C SER A 544 11.19 -27.64 -10.37
N ASN A 545 9.92 -27.26 -10.45
CA ASN A 545 9.22 -27.08 -11.73
C ASN A 545 9.86 -25.94 -12.55
N ALA A 546 10.19 -24.82 -11.92
CA ALA A 546 10.83 -23.68 -12.58
C ALA A 546 12.18 -24.03 -13.21
N LEU A 547 12.93 -24.97 -12.61
CA LEU A 547 14.19 -25.47 -13.17
C LEU A 547 13.97 -26.40 -14.38
N VAL A 548 12.97 -27.29 -14.31
CA VAL A 548 12.59 -28.17 -15.42
C VAL A 548 12.07 -27.36 -16.60
N ASP A 549 11.25 -26.33 -16.34
CA ASP A 549 10.73 -25.46 -17.39
C ASP A 549 11.84 -24.64 -18.06
N ALA A 550 12.90 -24.26 -17.32
CA ALA A 550 14.10 -23.65 -17.91
C ALA A 550 14.86 -24.61 -18.84
N ALA A 551 14.95 -25.90 -18.47
CA ALA A 551 15.53 -26.93 -19.32
C ALA A 551 14.69 -27.19 -20.58
N ARG A 552 13.35 -27.19 -20.45
CA ARG A 552 12.43 -27.31 -21.60
C ARG A 552 12.60 -26.17 -22.59
N LEU A 553 12.61 -24.93 -22.10
CA LEU A 553 12.82 -23.77 -22.97
C LEU A 553 14.17 -23.81 -23.69
N ALA A 554 15.22 -24.31 -23.04
CA ALA A 554 16.52 -24.51 -23.65
C ALA A 554 16.50 -25.58 -24.77
N LEU A 555 15.74 -26.67 -24.59
CA LEU A 555 15.52 -27.66 -25.65
C LEU A 555 14.71 -27.10 -26.81
N ASP A 556 13.69 -26.27 -26.55
CA ASP A 556 12.89 -25.61 -27.59
C ASP A 556 13.77 -24.70 -28.47
N TYR A 557 14.75 -24.00 -27.85
CA TYR A 557 15.70 -23.18 -28.59
C TYR A 557 16.65 -24.01 -29.47
N VAL A 558 17.10 -25.14 -28.95
CA VAL A 558 17.92 -26.09 -29.69
C VAL A 558 17.16 -26.71 -30.87
N GLU A 559 15.90 -27.11 -30.68
CA GLU A 559 15.03 -27.59 -31.77
C GLU A 559 14.80 -26.50 -32.82
N TYR A 560 14.72 -25.23 -32.41
CA TYR A 560 14.69 -24.10 -33.33
C TYR A 560 16.00 -23.97 -34.13
N LEU A 561 17.17 -24.17 -33.50
CA LEU A 561 18.47 -24.16 -34.21
C LEU A 561 18.62 -25.32 -35.21
N GLU A 562 18.03 -26.49 -34.91
CA GLU A 562 18.00 -27.64 -35.83
C GLU A 562 17.16 -27.37 -37.08
N ASN A 563 16.09 -26.57 -36.95
CA ASN A 563 15.14 -26.30 -38.01
C ASN A 563 15.38 -24.96 -38.75
N LEU A 564 16.60 -24.41 -38.65
CA LEU A 564 16.96 -23.17 -39.34
C LEU A 564 16.86 -23.33 -40.87
N THR A 565 16.14 -22.40 -41.50
CA THR A 565 15.99 -22.35 -42.96
C THR A 565 16.83 -21.25 -43.62
N THR A 566 17.28 -20.28 -42.82
CA THR A 566 18.11 -19.13 -43.23
C THR A 566 19.44 -19.14 -42.47
N ILE A 567 20.40 -18.35 -42.94
CA ILE A 567 21.70 -18.22 -42.26
C ILE A 567 21.51 -17.34 -41.02
N LYS A 568 22.01 -17.81 -39.88
CA LYS A 568 21.98 -17.09 -38.62
C LYS A 568 23.39 -16.86 -38.10
N LEU A 569 23.71 -15.61 -37.76
CA LEU A 569 24.89 -15.29 -36.96
C LEU A 569 24.61 -15.70 -35.52
N VAL A 570 25.43 -16.59 -34.96
CA VAL A 570 25.23 -17.11 -33.60
C VAL A 570 26.27 -16.60 -32.61
N ASN A 571 27.43 -16.17 -33.09
CA ASN A 571 28.41 -15.48 -32.24
C ASN A 571 29.38 -14.66 -33.08
N SER A 572 29.92 -13.59 -32.49
CA SER A 572 30.99 -12.77 -33.04
C SER A 572 32.00 -12.43 -31.95
N TYR A 573 33.28 -12.71 -32.19
CA TYR A 573 34.34 -12.42 -31.22
C TYR A 573 35.66 -12.10 -31.93
N GLN A 574 36.60 -11.49 -31.20
CA GLN A 574 37.91 -11.18 -31.75
C GLN A 574 38.90 -12.33 -31.52
N ASN A 575 39.63 -12.70 -32.56
CA ASN A 575 40.80 -13.56 -32.43
C ASN A 575 41.97 -12.77 -31.83
N LEU A 576 42.45 -13.18 -30.66
CA LEU A 576 43.52 -12.46 -29.94
C LEU A 576 44.92 -12.71 -30.52
N GLU A 577 45.10 -13.68 -31.42
CA GLU A 577 46.40 -13.95 -32.07
C GLU A 577 46.67 -13.01 -33.25
N ASN A 578 45.65 -12.68 -34.02
CA ASN A 578 45.76 -11.88 -35.25
C ASN A 578 44.88 -10.62 -35.27
N PHE A 579 44.09 -10.40 -34.22
CA PHE A 579 43.16 -9.28 -34.02
C PHE A 579 42.02 -9.19 -35.05
N ASN A 580 41.80 -10.23 -35.85
CA ASN A 580 40.70 -10.32 -36.80
C ASN A 580 39.38 -10.66 -36.09
N PHE A 581 38.27 -10.34 -36.74
CA PHE A 581 36.95 -10.68 -36.24
C PHE A 581 36.54 -12.05 -36.76
N ILE A 582 36.06 -12.89 -35.84
CA ILE A 582 35.50 -14.20 -36.13
C ILE A 582 34.00 -14.11 -35.97
N TYR A 583 33.29 -14.56 -37.00
CA TYR A 583 31.85 -14.71 -37.03
C TYR A 583 31.49 -16.19 -37.17
N LEU A 584 30.67 -16.69 -36.26
CA LEU A 584 30.15 -18.05 -36.29
C LEU A 584 28.72 -18.03 -36.81
N PHE A 585 28.50 -18.67 -37.95
CA PHE A 585 27.21 -18.78 -38.60
C PHE A 585 26.69 -20.21 -38.53
N ARG A 586 25.36 -20.35 -38.53
CA ARG A 586 24.67 -21.63 -38.61
C ARG A 586 23.58 -21.57 -39.67
N ASN A 587 23.43 -22.66 -40.43
CA ASN A 587 22.37 -22.84 -41.40
C ASN A 587 21.88 -24.31 -41.37
N ALA A 588 21.01 -24.69 -42.30
CA ALA A 588 20.50 -26.07 -42.42
C ALA A 588 21.61 -27.14 -42.61
N ASP A 589 22.78 -26.77 -43.13
CA ASP A 589 23.92 -27.67 -43.37
C ASP A 589 24.88 -27.74 -42.17
N GLY A 590 24.65 -26.93 -41.13
CA GLY A 590 25.42 -26.90 -39.89
C GLY A 590 26.15 -25.58 -39.63
N LYS A 591 27.17 -25.64 -38.76
CA LYS A 591 27.95 -24.48 -38.31
C LYS A 591 29.15 -24.24 -39.21
N PHE A 592 29.39 -22.98 -39.57
CA PHE A 592 30.59 -22.56 -40.29
C PHE A 592 31.15 -21.22 -39.77
N LYS A 593 32.45 -21.03 -39.97
CA LYS A 593 33.21 -19.91 -39.42
C LYS A 593 33.70 -18.99 -40.54
N VAL A 594 33.53 -17.69 -40.33
CA VAL A 594 33.96 -16.65 -41.25
C VAL A 594 34.89 -15.70 -40.51
N GLU A 595 36.03 -15.39 -41.12
CA GLU A 595 36.99 -14.44 -40.60
C GLU A 595 36.95 -13.17 -41.44
N ALA A 596 36.93 -12.02 -40.78
CA ALA A 596 36.95 -10.70 -41.40
C ALA A 596 38.01 -9.81 -40.75
N ASP A 597 38.51 -8.83 -41.50
CA ASP A 597 39.36 -7.78 -40.93
C ASP A 597 38.55 -6.84 -40.01
N GLN A 598 39.24 -5.92 -39.33
CA GLN A 598 38.62 -4.96 -38.42
C GLN A 598 37.73 -3.92 -39.12
N ASP A 599 37.79 -3.84 -40.45
CA ASP A 599 36.94 -2.98 -41.28
C ASP A 599 35.71 -3.74 -41.83
N GLY A 600 35.57 -5.04 -41.51
CA GLY A 600 34.45 -5.89 -41.92
C GLY A 600 34.65 -6.60 -43.27
N ASN A 601 35.82 -6.53 -43.90
CA ASN A 601 36.07 -7.22 -45.15
C ASN A 601 36.37 -8.71 -44.90
N LEU A 602 35.67 -9.59 -45.62
CA LEU A 602 35.84 -11.03 -45.46
C LEU A 602 37.23 -11.51 -45.93
N LEU A 603 37.92 -12.24 -45.05
CA LEU A 603 39.19 -12.92 -45.32
C LEU A 603 38.97 -14.39 -45.69
N THR A 604 37.89 -15.00 -45.20
CA THR A 604 37.50 -16.38 -45.54
C THR A 604 36.73 -16.44 -46.86
N THR A 605 37.01 -17.43 -47.70
CA THR A 605 36.21 -17.69 -48.92
C THR A 605 34.89 -18.36 -48.54
N VAL A 606 33.78 -17.66 -48.78
CA VAL A 606 32.41 -18.14 -48.53
C VAL A 606 31.75 -18.53 -49.87
N ASN A 607 30.81 -19.47 -49.86
CA ASN A 607 30.07 -19.88 -51.07
C ASN A 607 29.28 -18.69 -51.64
N GLU A 608 29.34 -18.49 -52.96
CA GLU A 608 28.76 -17.32 -53.65
C GLU A 608 27.24 -17.19 -53.47
N ASP A 609 26.53 -18.30 -53.24
CA ASP A 609 25.08 -18.29 -53.01
C ASP A 609 24.68 -17.63 -51.69
N ILE A 610 25.58 -17.63 -50.70
CA ILE A 610 25.32 -17.14 -49.34
C ILE A 610 26.21 -15.93 -48.96
N LYS A 611 27.14 -15.58 -49.85
CA LYS A 611 28.16 -14.56 -49.61
C LYS A 611 27.56 -13.18 -49.35
N ALA A 612 26.53 -12.80 -50.11
CA ALA A 612 25.87 -11.50 -49.92
C ALA A 612 25.20 -11.40 -48.54
N GLU A 613 24.55 -12.48 -48.08
CA GLU A 613 23.88 -12.55 -46.78
C GLU A 613 24.91 -12.52 -45.63
N VAL A 614 26.05 -13.19 -45.80
CA VAL A 614 27.16 -13.16 -44.83
C VAL A 614 27.85 -11.79 -44.79
N GLU A 615 28.10 -11.15 -45.94
CA GLU A 615 28.69 -9.80 -46.01
C GLU A 615 27.76 -8.77 -45.34
N GLU A 616 26.45 -8.85 -45.57
CA GLU A 616 25.45 -8.01 -44.93
C GLU A 616 25.45 -8.22 -43.41
N ALA A 617 25.36 -9.47 -42.95
CA ALA A 617 25.36 -9.80 -41.52
C ALA A 617 26.65 -9.37 -40.80
N VAL A 618 27.81 -9.49 -41.45
CA VAL A 618 29.09 -9.01 -40.89
C VAL A 618 29.10 -7.48 -40.79
N SER A 619 28.60 -6.78 -41.81
CA SER A 619 28.57 -5.31 -41.83
C SER A 619 27.65 -4.72 -40.76
N GLU A 620 26.53 -5.40 -40.46
CA GLU A 620 25.57 -4.98 -39.43
C GLU A 620 26.05 -5.29 -38.01
N ASN A 621 26.92 -6.29 -37.84
CA ASN A 621 27.38 -6.80 -36.54
C ASN A 621 28.89 -6.61 -36.34
N LEU A 622 29.44 -5.47 -36.77
CA LEU A 622 30.82 -5.11 -36.46
C LEU A 622 31.02 -5.00 -34.95
N LEU A 623 32.11 -5.57 -34.43
CA LEU A 623 32.44 -5.47 -33.01
C LEU A 623 32.68 -4.00 -32.66
N GLU A 624 31.88 -3.48 -31.73
CA GLU A 624 32.00 -2.09 -31.26
C GLU A 624 33.14 -1.92 -30.24
N GLU A 625 33.51 -3.03 -29.57
CA GLU A 625 34.56 -3.07 -28.55
C GLU A 625 35.57 -4.17 -28.87
N TYR A 626 36.81 -3.80 -29.15
CA TYR A 626 37.85 -4.73 -29.56
C TYR A 626 39.27 -4.18 -29.37
N ILE A 627 40.27 -5.06 -29.42
CA ILE A 627 41.68 -4.70 -29.38
C ILE A 627 42.13 -4.33 -30.79
N VAL A 628 42.52 -3.08 -31.02
CA VAL A 628 43.03 -2.65 -32.32
C VAL A 628 44.37 -3.34 -32.62
N GLY A 629 45.23 -3.43 -31.60
CA GLY A 629 46.50 -4.15 -31.67
C GLY A 629 47.50 -3.69 -30.60
N ALA A 630 48.78 -3.99 -30.81
CA ALA A 630 49.85 -3.49 -29.96
C ALA A 630 49.98 -1.96 -30.10
N GLY A 631 50.12 -1.26 -28.98
CA GLY A 631 50.32 0.18 -28.96
C GLY A 631 51.74 0.60 -29.35
N ALA A 632 51.91 1.90 -29.63
CA ALA A 632 53.21 2.46 -30.03
C ALA A 632 54.25 2.45 -28.90
N GLU A 633 53.81 2.30 -27.64
CA GLU A 633 54.67 2.19 -26.46
C GLU A 633 55.00 0.72 -26.16
N ALA A 634 56.20 0.45 -25.63
CA ALA A 634 56.58 -0.90 -25.26
C ALA A 634 55.63 -1.45 -24.17
N ASN A 635 55.16 -2.69 -24.33
CA ASN A 635 54.20 -3.35 -23.44
C ASN A 635 52.87 -2.58 -23.32
N SER A 636 52.34 -2.10 -24.45
CA SER A 636 51.03 -1.46 -24.51
C SER A 636 50.11 -2.11 -25.53
N ILE A 637 48.80 -2.06 -25.27
CA ILE A 637 47.73 -2.46 -26.19
C ILE A 637 46.81 -1.27 -26.44
N VAL A 638 46.26 -1.16 -27.65
CA VAL A 638 45.24 -0.17 -27.98
C VAL A 638 43.91 -0.90 -28.08
N VAL A 639 42.94 -0.43 -27.30
CA VAL A 639 41.57 -0.93 -27.30
C VAL A 639 40.63 0.15 -27.80
N LYS A 640 39.59 -0.26 -28.50
CA LYS A 640 38.52 0.59 -28.98
C LYS A 640 37.25 0.27 -28.21
N THR A 641 36.54 1.27 -27.73
CA THR A 641 35.29 1.11 -26.97
C THR A 641 34.19 2.02 -27.49
N LYS A 642 32.93 1.66 -27.22
CA LYS A 642 31.78 2.42 -27.68
C LYS A 642 31.68 3.77 -26.96
N GLY A 643 31.56 4.85 -27.74
CA GLY A 643 31.31 6.20 -27.21
C GLY A 643 29.88 6.38 -26.70
N TYR A 644 29.67 7.29 -25.75
CA TYR A 644 28.32 7.57 -25.23
C TYR A 644 27.44 8.29 -26.26
N GLY A 645 26.24 7.76 -26.51
CA GLY A 645 25.26 8.37 -27.42
C GLY A 645 25.71 8.32 -28.88
N ASN A 646 25.84 9.50 -29.51
CA ASN A 646 26.31 9.63 -30.91
C ASN A 646 27.81 9.98 -30.99
N ASN A 647 28.55 9.91 -29.88
CA ASN A 647 29.99 10.17 -29.89
C ASN A 647 30.74 9.05 -30.65
N PRO A 648 31.83 9.38 -31.35
CA PRO A 648 32.65 8.36 -32.01
C PRO A 648 33.29 7.43 -30.97
N ALA A 649 33.67 6.23 -31.41
CA ALA A 649 34.36 5.25 -30.58
C ALA A 649 35.64 5.81 -29.97
N LEU A 650 35.93 5.44 -28.72
CA LEU A 650 37.08 5.88 -27.96
C LEU A 650 38.24 4.92 -28.17
N GLU A 651 39.44 5.45 -28.38
CA GLU A 651 40.66 4.66 -28.40
C GLU A 651 41.46 4.89 -27.11
N SER A 652 41.74 3.78 -26.43
CA SER A 652 42.44 3.75 -25.15
C SER A 652 43.72 2.92 -25.28
N THR A 653 44.86 3.51 -24.92
CA THR A 653 46.13 2.80 -24.78
C THR A 653 46.28 2.32 -23.34
N ILE A 654 46.45 1.01 -23.16
CA ILE A 654 46.68 0.37 -21.87
C ILE A 654 48.12 -0.15 -21.84
N THR A 655 48.93 0.36 -20.92
CA THR A 655 50.31 -0.09 -20.70
C THR A 655 50.36 -1.04 -19.51
N TYR A 656 51.11 -2.13 -19.62
CA TYR A 656 51.21 -3.16 -18.59
C TYR A 656 52.66 -3.57 -18.30
N ASP A 657 52.88 -4.08 -17.10
CA ASP A 657 54.13 -4.71 -16.72
C ASP A 657 54.15 -6.16 -17.24
N PRO A 658 55.13 -6.57 -18.07
CA PRO A 658 55.14 -7.87 -18.73
C PRO A 658 55.39 -9.05 -17.78
N ASP A 659 56.00 -8.82 -16.60
CA ASP A 659 56.30 -9.88 -15.64
C ASP A 659 55.14 -10.14 -14.68
N THR A 660 54.36 -9.10 -14.38
CA THR A 660 53.24 -9.17 -13.41
C THR A 660 51.86 -9.08 -14.06
N LEU A 661 51.78 -8.74 -15.35
CA LEU A 661 50.57 -8.46 -16.12
C LEU A 661 49.66 -7.39 -15.49
N LYS A 662 50.23 -6.55 -14.60
CA LYS A 662 49.50 -5.45 -13.98
C LYS A 662 49.48 -4.26 -14.92
N ILE A 663 48.30 -3.64 -15.04
CA ILE A 663 48.15 -2.37 -15.74
C ILE A 663 48.98 -1.31 -15.00
N THR A 664 49.92 -0.69 -15.71
CA THR A 664 50.82 0.36 -15.21
C THR A 664 50.46 1.74 -15.74
N GLY A 665 49.64 1.82 -16.79
CA GLY A 665 49.12 3.08 -17.31
C GLY A 665 47.87 2.87 -18.16
N PHE A 666 47.01 3.87 -18.18
CA PHE A 666 45.81 3.94 -19.01
C PHE A 666 45.73 5.33 -19.63
N LYS A 667 45.46 5.41 -20.92
CA LYS A 667 45.44 6.68 -21.65
C LYS A 667 44.32 6.66 -22.67
N THR A 668 43.31 7.49 -22.51
CA THR A 668 42.18 7.57 -23.46
C THR A 668 42.11 8.93 -24.12
N ASN A 669 41.87 8.95 -25.44
CA ASN A 669 41.60 10.18 -26.16
C ASN A 669 40.08 10.48 -26.17
N THR A 670 39.66 11.44 -25.36
CA THR A 670 38.25 11.87 -25.23
C THR A 670 37.96 13.19 -25.96
N GLU A 671 38.90 13.72 -26.75
CA GLU A 671 38.75 15.03 -27.45
C GLU A 671 37.58 15.06 -28.44
N SER A 672 37.13 13.89 -28.89
CA SER A 672 36.04 13.72 -29.86
C SER A 672 34.65 13.64 -29.22
N GLU A 673 34.54 13.63 -27.89
CA GLU A 673 33.26 13.53 -27.20
C GLU A 673 32.59 14.90 -26.99
N THR A 674 31.30 14.98 -27.29
CA THR A 674 30.48 16.17 -27.01
C THR A 674 29.53 15.91 -25.84
N TYR A 675 29.61 16.76 -24.82
CA TYR A 675 28.80 16.64 -23.59
C TYR A 675 27.78 17.79 -23.49
N GLN A 676 26.49 17.48 -23.29
CA GLN A 676 25.44 18.51 -23.12
C GLN A 676 25.51 19.25 -21.78
N TYR A 677 26.18 18.69 -20.77
CA TYR A 677 26.44 19.31 -19.47
C TYR A 677 27.89 19.04 -19.06
N SER A 678 28.80 19.98 -19.32
CA SER A 678 30.14 19.93 -18.76
C SER A 678 30.10 20.44 -17.31
N GLN A 679 29.97 19.55 -16.33
CA GLN A 679 30.47 19.90 -14.99
C GLN A 679 31.98 19.76 -15.03
N SER A 680 32.69 20.88 -14.90
CA SER A 680 34.13 20.91 -14.78
C SER A 680 34.55 20.09 -13.56
N TRP A 681 35.07 18.88 -13.77
CA TRP A 681 35.87 18.23 -12.75
C TRP A 681 37.19 19.01 -12.68
N THR A 682 37.41 19.66 -11.54
CA THR A 682 38.66 20.34 -11.15
C THR A 682 39.17 21.55 -11.95
N GLY A 683 38.36 22.18 -12.80
CA GLY A 683 38.65 23.53 -13.31
C GLY A 683 39.71 23.60 -14.42
N GLU A 684 39.93 22.52 -15.17
CA GLU A 684 40.59 22.55 -16.47
C GLU A 684 39.58 22.20 -17.57
N GLU A 685 39.74 22.80 -18.75
CA GLU A 685 38.83 22.61 -19.89
C GLU A 685 38.79 21.12 -20.33
N PRO A 686 37.64 20.64 -20.84
CA PRO A 686 37.54 19.28 -21.38
C PRO A 686 38.46 19.15 -22.60
N GLY A 687 39.45 18.25 -22.49
CA GLY A 687 40.52 18.10 -23.48
C GLY A 687 41.83 17.53 -22.92
N GLN A 688 41.90 17.12 -21.65
CA GLN A 688 43.05 16.38 -21.14
C GLN A 688 42.71 14.92 -20.90
N VAL A 689 43.50 14.07 -21.56
CA VAL A 689 43.74 12.65 -21.29
C VAL A 689 43.41 12.31 -19.83
N MET A 690 42.32 11.56 -19.61
CA MET A 690 42.04 11.00 -18.30
C MET A 690 43.06 9.89 -18.00
N PRO A 691 43.75 9.92 -16.83
CA PRO A 691 44.72 8.90 -16.44
C PRO A 691 44.08 7.55 -16.11
#